data_AF-C0CRB0-F1
#
_entry.id   AF-C0CRB0-F1
#
_cell.length_a   1.000
_cell.length_b   1.000
_cell.length_c   1.000
_cell.angle_alpha   90.00
_cell.angle_beta   90.00
_cell.angle_gamma   90.00
#
_symmetry.space_group_name_H-M   'P 1'
#
loop_
_entity.id
_entity.type
_entity.pdbx_description
1 polymer ?
#
loop_
_entity_poly.entity_id
_entity_poly.type
_entity_poly.pdbx_seq_one_letter_code
_entity_poly.pdbx_strand_id
1 'polypeptide(L)'
;MNTQRDIVGEREEAKRGIEMKGWMREYFSIPNLLGYFRLILAVVYLAVCFEARTQQDYYIAAGIIGISMLSDFLDGKIARHFNMITNWGKILDPVADKVTLGVVAVSFSFRYPLMRTVVLIFIFKELFMGASGLLLMRKGWRTGGATWPGKICTAGLYIISFVLLLFPDLKILQVNLLMVLEIGLMFFALVSYIELYARVLGELRRGVLGGDINMKALTQELRQRHRKYRWAVPVLLILFCMYLLVGAVLPFTKHPEVKKQTKGGFDVSECYGSGIGSDRARILEDNGEALDERIRLIAGAKERIILSTFDFRADDGGLDILAALLDAADRGVQVEVFADGFNSWVNMEGNPYFYALSSHPNGKIILYNKLNPLKPWNIMGRMHDKYVIADDTAYILGGRNTFNYFLGDYKGHKNYDRDILVYHAGQGESSLKEVEAYYRRITSLDYCSVFHDKEKIGDYISVRRAGQNLRERFQCIREEKPQLFEAGYDYREHTYETRQVHLLSNPIHRYAKEPVLFYEIMALIEAEPGNSVIHTPYAICNDYMYQELSKAGKKVRMMQNSAANNGNMFAAVDYLRNKGRLIDTGIQLLEYEGGVSYHGKSVAVGEELSLFGSFNMDMRSAYIDTELMLAVDSPQINRQLRKNLESYEEKAAVVETESEYSYIPEGISQKELSGKKKAFQFFLGGILERLRFLL
;
A
#
# COMPACT_ATOMS: atom_id res chain seq x y z
N MET A 1 -54.56 46.62 -56.60
CA MET A 1 -53.12 46.27 -56.61
C MET A 1 -52.55 45.96 -55.21
N ASN A 2 -53.31 46.10 -54.10
CA ASN A 2 -52.85 45.74 -52.74
C ASN A 2 -53.15 44.29 -52.32
N THR A 3 -54.24 43.68 -52.79
CA THR A 3 -54.67 42.34 -52.32
C THR A 3 -53.77 41.18 -52.76
N GLN A 4 -52.91 41.37 -53.76
CA GLN A 4 -52.02 40.31 -54.27
C GLN A 4 -50.62 40.33 -53.62
N ARG A 5 -50.22 41.45 -52.98
CA ARG A 5 -48.97 41.55 -52.20
C ARG A 5 -49.15 40.97 -50.79
N ASP A 6 -50.31 41.17 -50.17
CA ASP A 6 -50.59 40.67 -48.82
C ASP A 6 -50.64 39.12 -48.78
N ILE A 7 -51.20 38.47 -49.80
CA ILE A 7 -51.27 37.00 -49.90
C ILE A 7 -49.88 36.34 -50.13
N VAL A 8 -48.96 37.06 -50.78
CA VAL A 8 -47.57 36.59 -50.98
C VAL A 8 -46.75 36.76 -49.69
N GLY A 9 -46.96 37.85 -48.96
CA GLY A 9 -46.36 38.07 -47.63
C GLY A 9 -46.79 37.02 -46.61
N GLU A 10 -48.09 36.72 -46.52
CA GLU A 10 -48.63 35.68 -45.61
C GLU A 10 -48.11 34.27 -45.95
N ARG A 11 -47.94 33.94 -47.24
CA ARG A 11 -47.36 32.65 -47.65
C ARG A 11 -45.87 32.52 -47.34
N GLU A 12 -45.11 33.61 -47.42
CA GLU A 12 -43.70 33.63 -47.02
C GLU A 12 -43.53 33.58 -45.50
N GLU A 13 -44.37 34.28 -44.74
CA GLU A 13 -44.38 34.20 -43.27
C GLU A 13 -44.83 32.82 -42.78
N ALA A 14 -45.83 32.21 -43.43
CA ALA A 14 -46.24 30.83 -43.14
C ALA A 14 -45.11 29.82 -43.46
N LYS A 15 -44.40 29.99 -44.59
CA LYS A 15 -43.21 29.17 -44.91
C LYS A 15 -42.08 29.36 -43.89
N ARG A 16 -41.75 30.60 -43.53
CA ARG A 16 -40.74 30.91 -42.50
C ARG A 16 -41.13 30.34 -41.14
N GLY A 17 -42.40 30.41 -40.76
CA GLY A 17 -42.92 29.82 -39.52
C GLY A 17 -42.87 28.29 -39.52
N ILE A 18 -43.08 27.64 -40.66
CA ILE A 18 -42.95 26.18 -40.82
C ILE A 18 -41.47 25.75 -40.79
N GLU A 19 -40.58 26.47 -41.47
CA GLU A 19 -39.13 26.22 -41.43
C GLU A 19 -38.54 26.43 -40.03
N MET A 20 -38.96 27.49 -39.34
CA MET A 20 -38.53 27.78 -37.97
C MET A 20 -39.03 26.73 -36.98
N LYS A 21 -40.27 26.24 -37.13
CA LYS A 21 -40.79 25.10 -36.34
C LYS A 21 -40.04 23.79 -36.62
N GLY A 22 -39.61 23.57 -37.86
CA GLY A 22 -38.77 22.43 -38.24
C GLY A 22 -37.40 22.48 -37.60
N TRP A 23 -36.73 23.63 -37.66
CA TRP A 23 -35.43 23.86 -37.02
C TRP A 23 -35.51 23.73 -35.49
N MET A 24 -36.53 24.31 -34.85
CA MET A 24 -36.71 24.17 -33.41
C MET A 24 -36.89 22.70 -32.98
N ARG A 25 -37.64 21.90 -33.75
CA ARG A 25 -37.78 20.46 -33.48
C ARG A 25 -36.48 19.68 -33.69
N GLU A 26 -35.66 20.08 -34.66
CA GLU A 26 -34.40 19.41 -34.96
C GLU A 26 -33.32 19.65 -33.90
N TYR A 27 -33.23 20.87 -33.34
CA TYR A 27 -32.17 21.25 -32.40
C TYR A 27 -32.60 21.31 -30.93
N PHE A 28 -33.86 21.64 -30.63
CA PHE A 28 -34.38 21.86 -29.27
C PHE A 28 -35.45 20.85 -28.85
N SER A 29 -35.37 19.63 -29.37
CA SER A 29 -36.17 18.52 -28.85
C SER A 29 -35.82 18.25 -27.37
N ILE A 30 -36.75 17.71 -26.60
CA ILE A 30 -36.51 17.32 -25.19
C ILE A 30 -35.27 16.42 -25.05
N PRO A 31 -35.08 15.38 -25.90
CA PRO A 31 -33.84 14.58 -25.88
C PRO A 31 -32.57 15.41 -26.09
N ASN A 32 -32.56 16.33 -27.08
CA ASN A 32 -31.38 17.16 -27.34
C ASN A 32 -31.08 18.11 -26.16
N LEU A 33 -32.11 18.65 -25.51
CA LEU A 33 -31.96 19.48 -24.31
C LEU A 33 -31.31 18.70 -23.16
N LEU A 34 -31.64 17.41 -23.00
CA LEU A 34 -30.97 16.52 -22.05
C LEU A 34 -29.50 16.29 -22.43
N GLY A 35 -29.19 16.20 -23.73
CA GLY A 35 -27.81 16.17 -24.23
C GLY A 35 -26.99 17.41 -23.85
N TYR A 36 -27.53 18.63 -24.06
CA TYR A 36 -26.87 19.87 -23.64
C TYR A 36 -26.75 19.97 -22.12
N PHE A 37 -27.78 19.56 -21.39
CA PHE A 37 -27.78 19.53 -19.93
C PHE A 37 -26.63 18.66 -19.40
N ARG A 38 -26.37 17.49 -20.00
CA ARG A 38 -25.23 16.65 -19.63
C ARG A 38 -23.88 17.32 -19.85
N LEU A 39 -23.71 18.07 -20.94
CA LEU A 39 -22.47 18.83 -21.17
C LEU A 39 -22.26 19.91 -20.09
N ILE A 40 -23.33 20.58 -19.66
CA ILE A 40 -23.27 21.54 -18.55
C ILE A 40 -22.92 20.82 -17.24
N LEU A 41 -23.57 19.68 -16.95
CA LEU A 41 -23.26 18.88 -15.76
C LEU A 41 -21.81 18.41 -15.73
N ALA A 42 -21.20 18.07 -16.88
CA ALA A 42 -19.79 17.70 -16.95
C ALA A 42 -18.86 18.85 -16.50
N VAL A 43 -19.18 20.10 -16.86
CA VAL A 43 -18.43 21.29 -16.42
C VAL A 43 -18.64 21.55 -14.93
N VAL A 44 -19.89 21.45 -14.45
CA VAL A 44 -20.21 21.62 -13.02
C VAL A 44 -19.51 20.55 -12.18
N TYR A 45 -19.51 19.30 -12.65
CA TYR A 45 -18.79 18.19 -12.02
C TYR A 45 -17.30 18.51 -11.87
N LEU A 46 -16.63 19.03 -12.91
CA LEU A 46 -15.22 19.40 -12.80
C LEU A 46 -14.98 20.44 -11.73
N ALA A 47 -15.78 21.50 -11.69
CA ALA A 47 -15.64 22.55 -10.68
C ALA A 47 -15.74 21.98 -9.25
N VAL A 48 -16.74 21.13 -8.99
CA VAL A 48 -16.92 20.47 -7.69
C VAL A 48 -15.76 19.52 -7.37
N CYS A 49 -15.34 18.69 -8.33
CA CYS A 49 -14.26 17.73 -8.11
C CYS A 49 -12.90 18.39 -7.88
N PHE A 50 -12.61 19.53 -8.51
CA PHE A 50 -11.35 20.26 -8.28
C PHE A 50 -11.29 20.91 -6.90
N GLU A 51 -12.44 21.30 -6.34
CA GLU A 51 -12.53 21.92 -5.02
C GLU A 51 -12.80 20.92 -3.89
N ALA A 52 -13.09 19.65 -4.23
CA ALA A 52 -13.44 18.61 -3.26
C ALA A 52 -12.31 18.36 -2.24
N ARG A 53 -12.62 18.59 -0.96
CA ARG A 53 -11.71 18.36 0.18
C ARG A 53 -12.27 17.32 1.15
N THR A 54 -13.58 17.15 1.18
CA THR A 54 -14.28 16.29 2.12
C THR A 54 -15.02 15.17 1.41
N GLN A 55 -15.38 14.12 2.15
CA GLN A 55 -16.19 13.02 1.64
C GLN A 55 -17.56 13.49 1.12
N GLN A 56 -18.13 14.55 1.72
CA GLN A 56 -19.37 15.15 1.27
C GLN A 56 -19.25 15.75 -0.14
N ASP A 57 -18.13 16.39 -0.46
CA ASP A 57 -17.89 16.97 -1.79
C ASP A 57 -17.89 15.89 -2.88
N TYR A 58 -17.29 14.73 -2.58
CA TYR A 58 -17.31 13.58 -3.49
C TYR A 58 -18.72 12.98 -3.66
N TYR A 59 -19.56 13.01 -2.62
CA TYR A 59 -20.96 12.60 -2.74
C TYR A 59 -21.80 13.57 -3.58
N ILE A 60 -21.52 14.87 -3.51
CA ILE A 60 -22.13 15.87 -4.40
C ILE A 60 -21.71 15.58 -5.85
N ALA A 61 -20.43 15.33 -6.09
CA ALA A 61 -19.92 14.93 -7.41
C ALA A 61 -20.56 13.61 -7.90
N ALA A 62 -20.73 12.63 -7.02
CA ALA A 62 -21.45 11.39 -7.32
C ALA A 62 -22.91 11.67 -7.73
N GLY A 63 -23.60 12.57 -7.01
CA GLY A 63 -24.95 13.00 -7.33
C GLY A 63 -25.05 13.61 -8.73
N ILE A 64 -24.13 14.49 -9.10
CA ILE A 64 -24.08 15.13 -10.43
C ILE A 64 -23.94 14.07 -11.54
N ILE A 65 -22.98 13.14 -11.39
CA ILE A 65 -22.79 12.06 -12.36
C ILE A 65 -23.97 11.09 -12.37
N GLY A 66 -24.58 10.81 -11.22
CA GLY A 66 -25.81 10.04 -11.09
C GLY A 66 -26.97 10.63 -11.90
N ILE A 67 -27.18 11.94 -11.78
CA ILE A 67 -28.18 12.69 -12.56
C ILE A 67 -27.84 12.63 -14.06
N SER A 68 -26.57 12.80 -14.43
CA SER A 68 -26.12 12.68 -15.82
C SER A 68 -26.44 11.31 -16.41
N MET A 69 -26.12 10.22 -15.71
CA MET A 69 -26.44 8.85 -16.14
C MET A 69 -27.94 8.61 -16.27
N LEU A 70 -28.74 9.13 -15.33
CA LEU A 70 -30.19 9.02 -15.39
C LEU A 70 -30.77 9.77 -16.60
N SER A 71 -30.23 10.95 -16.91
CA SER A 71 -30.68 11.75 -18.05
C SER A 71 -30.41 11.09 -19.41
N ASP A 72 -29.27 10.41 -19.58
CA ASP A 72 -28.96 9.59 -20.77
C ASP A 72 -29.95 8.42 -20.92
N PHE A 73 -30.29 7.76 -19.82
CA PHE A 73 -31.27 6.69 -19.88
C PHE A 73 -32.67 7.19 -20.27
N LEU A 74 -33.04 8.39 -19.81
CA LEU A 74 -34.35 8.99 -20.06
C LEU A 74 -34.47 9.55 -21.49
N ASP A 75 -33.43 10.19 -22.03
CA ASP A 75 -33.50 10.79 -23.37
C ASP A 75 -33.82 9.76 -24.46
N GLY A 76 -33.22 8.57 -24.40
CA GLY A 76 -33.44 7.51 -25.37
C GLY A 76 -34.85 6.91 -25.26
N LYS A 77 -35.42 6.87 -24.05
CA LYS A 77 -36.82 6.45 -23.84
C LYS A 77 -37.78 7.49 -24.39
N ILE A 78 -37.57 8.77 -24.07
CA ILE A 78 -38.41 9.88 -24.51
C ILE A 78 -38.38 9.98 -26.04
N ALA A 79 -37.19 9.92 -26.66
CA ALA A 79 -37.03 9.99 -28.10
C ALA A 79 -37.82 8.90 -28.85
N ARG A 80 -37.81 7.65 -28.34
CA ARG A 80 -38.53 6.52 -28.94
C ARG A 80 -40.03 6.55 -28.67
N HIS A 81 -40.45 6.93 -27.46
CA HIS A 81 -41.87 6.92 -27.09
C HIS A 81 -42.65 8.05 -27.77
N PHE A 82 -42.03 9.23 -27.88
CA PHE A 82 -42.66 10.42 -28.46
C PHE A 82 -42.24 10.70 -29.92
N ASN A 83 -41.53 9.78 -30.58
CA ASN A 83 -41.03 9.93 -31.95
C ASN A 83 -40.22 11.23 -32.18
N MET A 84 -39.38 11.61 -31.20
CA MET A 84 -38.57 12.84 -31.21
C MET A 84 -37.12 12.59 -31.67
N ILE A 85 -36.88 11.62 -32.55
CA ILE A 85 -35.54 11.27 -33.04
C ILE A 85 -35.12 12.30 -34.10
N THR A 86 -34.08 13.08 -33.82
CA THR A 86 -33.51 14.11 -34.70
C THR A 86 -32.21 13.62 -35.34
N ASN A 87 -31.74 14.25 -36.43
CA ASN A 87 -30.41 13.95 -36.98
C ASN A 87 -29.29 14.57 -36.15
N TRP A 88 -29.54 15.75 -35.58
CA TRP A 88 -28.62 16.37 -34.64
C TRP A 88 -28.44 15.53 -33.36
N GLY A 89 -29.52 15.02 -32.77
CA GLY A 89 -29.48 14.18 -31.56
C GLY A 89 -28.64 12.92 -31.74
N LYS A 90 -28.71 12.28 -32.93
CA LYS A 90 -27.84 11.13 -33.28
C LYS A 90 -26.34 11.42 -33.20
N ILE A 91 -25.94 12.68 -33.27
CA ILE A 91 -24.55 13.15 -33.12
C ILE A 91 -24.31 13.67 -31.70
N LEU A 92 -25.22 14.49 -31.18
CA LEU A 92 -25.11 15.13 -29.87
C LEU A 92 -25.02 14.10 -28.74
N ASP A 93 -25.90 13.10 -28.70
CA ASP A 93 -26.01 12.19 -27.55
C ASP A 93 -24.72 11.35 -27.37
N PRO A 94 -24.13 10.72 -28.41
CA PRO A 94 -22.86 10.01 -28.28
C PRO A 94 -21.67 10.93 -27.96
N VAL A 95 -21.72 12.20 -28.35
CA VAL A 95 -20.68 13.18 -28.03
C VAL A 95 -20.77 13.59 -26.57
N ALA A 96 -21.97 13.95 -26.09
CA ALA A 96 -22.22 14.33 -24.71
C ALA A 96 -21.80 13.21 -23.74
N ASP A 97 -22.16 11.96 -24.04
CA ASP A 97 -21.78 10.80 -23.24
C ASP A 97 -20.26 10.63 -23.11
N LYS A 98 -19.53 10.67 -24.25
CA LYS A 98 -18.07 10.52 -24.27
C LYS A 98 -17.35 11.68 -23.62
N VAL A 99 -17.85 12.91 -23.78
CA VAL A 99 -17.29 14.09 -23.13
C VAL A 99 -17.44 13.96 -21.62
N THR A 100 -18.63 13.62 -21.12
CA THR A 100 -18.86 13.41 -19.68
C THR A 100 -17.93 12.33 -19.12
N LEU A 101 -17.88 11.15 -19.76
CA LEU A 101 -16.98 10.07 -19.34
C LEU A 101 -15.50 10.46 -19.39
N GLY A 102 -15.08 11.14 -20.46
CA GLY A 102 -13.70 11.60 -20.62
C GLY A 102 -13.32 12.61 -19.53
N VAL A 103 -14.21 13.56 -19.23
CA VAL A 103 -14.06 14.54 -18.16
C VAL A 103 -13.90 13.87 -16.79
N VAL A 104 -14.75 12.89 -16.49
CA VAL A 104 -14.69 12.13 -15.23
C VAL A 104 -13.42 11.27 -15.14
N ALA A 105 -13.03 10.60 -16.22
CA ALA A 105 -11.79 9.82 -16.23
C ALA A 105 -10.55 10.72 -16.07
N VAL A 106 -10.54 11.88 -16.73
CA VAL A 106 -9.46 12.87 -16.63
C VAL A 106 -9.36 13.45 -15.21
N SER A 107 -10.47 13.76 -14.54
CA SER A 107 -10.43 14.26 -13.15
C SER A 107 -9.73 13.24 -12.23
N PHE A 108 -10.02 11.95 -12.39
CA PHE A 108 -9.38 10.88 -11.64
C PHE A 108 -7.90 10.66 -12.00
N SER A 109 -7.46 11.05 -13.19
CA SER A 109 -6.06 10.89 -13.63
C SER A 109 -5.05 11.73 -12.83
N PHE A 110 -5.53 12.78 -12.16
CA PHE A 110 -4.75 13.60 -11.24
C PHE A 110 -4.52 12.91 -9.89
N ARG A 111 -5.49 12.10 -9.45
CA ARG A 111 -5.44 11.38 -8.16
C ARG A 111 -4.83 9.99 -8.30
N TYR A 112 -5.14 9.27 -9.37
CA TYR A 112 -4.77 7.87 -9.55
C TYR A 112 -3.84 7.72 -10.77
N PRO A 113 -2.55 7.39 -10.57
CA PRO A 113 -1.58 7.31 -11.67
C PRO A 113 -2.01 6.34 -12.79
N LEU A 114 -2.58 5.18 -12.45
CA LEU A 114 -2.99 4.18 -13.44
C LEU A 114 -4.21 4.63 -14.27
N MET A 115 -5.03 5.56 -13.76
CA MET A 115 -6.12 6.16 -14.53
C MET A 115 -5.61 6.95 -15.74
N ARG A 116 -4.37 7.47 -15.71
CA ARG A 116 -3.74 8.10 -16.88
C ARG A 116 -3.67 7.12 -18.06
N THR A 117 -3.35 5.86 -17.79
CA THR A 117 -3.33 4.81 -18.81
C THR A 117 -4.73 4.53 -19.36
N VAL A 118 -5.75 4.48 -18.50
CA VAL A 118 -7.16 4.34 -18.91
C VAL A 118 -7.57 5.49 -19.83
N VAL A 119 -7.28 6.73 -19.47
CA VAL A 119 -7.58 7.92 -20.28
C VAL A 119 -6.87 7.87 -21.63
N LEU A 120 -5.59 7.50 -21.67
CA LEU A 120 -4.83 7.38 -22.92
C LEU A 120 -5.43 6.32 -23.85
N ILE A 121 -5.77 5.14 -23.33
CA ILE A 121 -6.40 4.08 -24.10
C ILE A 121 -7.80 4.49 -24.56
N PHE A 122 -8.57 5.17 -23.70
CA PHE A 122 -9.87 5.71 -24.04
C PHE A 122 -9.78 6.67 -25.23
N ILE A 123 -8.90 7.69 -25.17
CA ILE A 123 -8.70 8.65 -26.24
C ILE A 123 -8.28 7.94 -27.53
N PHE A 124 -7.30 7.05 -27.46
CA PHE A 124 -6.84 6.29 -28.62
C PHE A 124 -7.97 5.47 -29.26
N LYS A 125 -8.75 4.75 -28.46
CA LYS A 125 -9.89 3.94 -28.91
C LYS A 125 -10.95 4.80 -29.58
N GLU A 126 -11.32 5.93 -28.98
CA GLU A 126 -12.35 6.82 -29.53
C GLU A 126 -11.89 7.50 -30.83
N LEU A 127 -10.63 7.93 -30.91
CA LEU A 127 -10.04 8.46 -32.15
C LEU A 127 -10.00 7.40 -33.25
N PHE A 128 -9.58 6.17 -32.93
CA PHE A 128 -9.58 5.05 -33.87
C PHE A 128 -10.98 4.77 -34.44
N MET A 129 -12.00 4.72 -33.57
CA MET A 129 -13.39 4.49 -33.96
C MET A 129 -13.93 5.64 -34.81
N GLY A 130 -13.63 6.89 -34.44
CA GLY A 130 -14.03 8.07 -35.19
C GLY A 130 -13.41 8.11 -36.60
N ALA A 131 -12.08 7.92 -36.69
CA ALA A 131 -11.36 7.93 -37.96
C ALA A 131 -11.79 6.77 -38.88
N SER A 132 -11.87 5.55 -38.35
CA SER A 132 -12.32 4.37 -39.11
C SER A 132 -13.77 4.52 -39.58
N GLY A 133 -14.65 5.03 -38.71
CA GLY A 133 -16.04 5.34 -39.06
C GLY A 133 -16.13 6.35 -40.19
N LEU A 134 -15.40 7.47 -40.12
CA LEU A 134 -15.41 8.52 -41.15
C LEU A 134 -14.89 8.00 -42.50
N LEU A 135 -13.82 7.19 -42.51
CA LEU A 135 -13.27 6.59 -43.72
C LEU A 135 -14.27 5.66 -44.41
N LEU A 136 -15.01 4.86 -43.63
CA LEU A 136 -16.03 3.95 -44.17
C LEU A 136 -17.29 4.70 -44.63
N MET A 137 -17.64 5.81 -43.96
CA MET A 137 -18.72 6.71 -44.41
C MET A 137 -18.45 7.32 -45.78
N ARG A 138 -17.20 7.71 -46.06
CA ARG A 138 -16.80 8.16 -47.40
C ARG A 138 -16.93 7.06 -48.47
N LYS A 139 -16.90 5.79 -48.07
CA LYS A 139 -17.10 4.62 -48.94
C LYS A 139 -18.57 4.15 -48.98
N GLY A 140 -19.51 4.98 -48.54
CA GLY A 140 -20.94 4.70 -48.62
C GLY A 140 -21.51 3.84 -47.49
N TRP A 141 -20.73 3.52 -46.44
CA TRP A 141 -21.20 2.77 -45.29
C TRP A 141 -21.52 3.67 -44.10
N ARG A 142 -22.73 3.59 -43.55
CA ARG A 142 -23.11 4.33 -42.33
C ARG A 142 -23.17 3.38 -41.13
N THR A 143 -22.58 3.79 -40.02
CA THR A 143 -22.54 2.96 -38.81
C THR A 143 -23.93 2.89 -38.16
N GLY A 144 -24.28 1.72 -37.61
CA GLY A 144 -25.56 1.45 -36.96
C GLY A 144 -25.55 1.63 -35.43
N GLY A 145 -24.52 2.29 -34.89
CA GLY A 145 -24.31 2.48 -33.44
C GLY A 145 -23.24 1.57 -32.84
N ALA A 146 -23.08 1.65 -31.50
CA ALA A 146 -22.03 0.95 -30.77
C ALA A 146 -22.25 -0.57 -30.68
N THR A 147 -21.16 -1.34 -30.80
CA THR A 147 -21.15 -2.80 -30.60
C THR A 147 -21.36 -3.15 -29.12
N TRP A 148 -21.78 -4.41 -28.85
CA TRP A 148 -21.99 -4.87 -27.48
C TRP A 148 -20.73 -4.76 -26.58
N PRO A 149 -19.48 -5.04 -27.04
CA PRO A 149 -18.30 -4.86 -26.21
C PRO A 149 -18.02 -3.38 -25.93
N GLY A 150 -18.29 -2.51 -26.91
CA GLY A 150 -18.23 -1.06 -26.73
C GLY A 150 -19.17 -0.59 -25.63
N LYS A 151 -20.42 -1.08 -25.61
CA LYS A 151 -21.39 -0.76 -24.56
C LYS A 151 -20.95 -1.25 -23.17
N ILE A 152 -20.39 -2.46 -23.09
CA ILE A 152 -19.87 -3.00 -21.81
C ILE A 152 -18.70 -2.17 -21.30
N CYS A 153 -17.77 -1.79 -22.17
CA CYS A 153 -16.65 -0.92 -21.81
C CYS A 153 -17.15 0.45 -21.30
N THR A 154 -18.06 1.12 -22.02
CA THR A 154 -18.65 2.40 -21.57
C THR A 154 -19.36 2.26 -20.22
N ALA A 155 -20.15 1.20 -20.02
CA ALA A 155 -20.81 0.93 -18.75
C ALA A 155 -19.81 0.63 -17.62
N GLY A 156 -18.73 -0.11 -17.91
CA GLY A 156 -17.64 -0.39 -16.98
C GLY A 156 -17.01 0.88 -16.46
N LEU A 157 -16.62 1.80 -17.35
CA LEU A 157 -16.03 3.08 -16.98
C LEU A 157 -16.98 3.95 -16.14
N TYR A 158 -18.28 3.98 -16.46
CA TYR A 158 -19.29 4.66 -15.63
C TYR A 158 -19.38 4.06 -14.22
N ILE A 159 -19.51 2.73 -14.12
CA ILE A 159 -19.64 2.04 -12.83
C ILE A 159 -18.39 2.27 -11.98
N ILE A 160 -17.20 2.11 -12.57
CA ILE A 160 -15.93 2.33 -11.86
C ILE A 160 -15.84 3.78 -11.40
N SER A 161 -16.13 4.74 -12.28
CA SER A 161 -16.12 6.16 -11.92
C SER A 161 -17.09 6.48 -10.78
N PHE A 162 -18.28 5.91 -10.82
CA PHE A 162 -19.30 6.09 -9.78
C PHE A 162 -18.89 5.47 -8.45
N VAL A 163 -18.31 4.26 -8.48
CA VAL A 163 -17.73 3.60 -7.30
C VAL A 163 -16.62 4.44 -6.68
N LEU A 164 -15.74 5.04 -7.50
CA LEU A 164 -14.68 5.90 -7.00
C LEU A 164 -15.19 7.20 -6.34
N LEU A 165 -16.34 7.72 -6.78
CA LEU A 165 -16.99 8.87 -6.13
C LEU A 165 -17.70 8.49 -4.83
N LEU A 166 -18.32 7.32 -4.77
CA LEU A 166 -18.99 6.82 -3.56
C LEU A 166 -18.02 6.34 -2.48
N PHE A 167 -16.82 5.90 -2.88
CA PHE A 167 -15.81 5.39 -1.97
C PHE A 167 -14.46 6.08 -2.24
N PRO A 168 -14.32 7.37 -1.91
CA PRO A 168 -13.10 8.15 -2.19
C PRO A 168 -11.86 7.65 -1.41
N ASP A 169 -12.08 6.85 -0.36
CA ASP A 169 -11.05 6.28 0.52
C ASP A 169 -10.65 4.84 0.13
N LEU A 170 -11.05 4.36 -1.06
CA LEU A 170 -10.56 3.08 -1.56
C LEU A 170 -9.03 3.05 -1.59
N LYS A 171 -8.46 1.93 -1.12
CA LYS A 171 -7.01 1.73 -1.15
C LYS A 171 -6.53 1.73 -2.60
N ILE A 172 -5.33 2.26 -2.85
CA ILE A 172 -4.77 2.35 -4.21
C ILE A 172 -4.74 1.00 -4.94
N LEU A 173 -4.53 -0.10 -4.20
CA LEU A 173 -4.60 -1.45 -4.74
C LEU A 173 -6.00 -1.77 -5.30
N GLN A 174 -7.07 -1.44 -4.57
CA GLN A 174 -8.44 -1.68 -5.01
C GLN A 174 -8.76 -0.85 -6.26
N VAL A 175 -8.35 0.42 -6.28
CA VAL A 175 -8.49 1.30 -7.43
C VAL A 175 -7.73 0.74 -8.64
N ASN A 176 -6.48 0.32 -8.46
CA ASN A 176 -5.65 -0.23 -9.53
C ASN A 176 -6.26 -1.51 -10.12
N LEU A 177 -6.85 -2.38 -9.30
CA LEU A 177 -7.56 -3.57 -9.78
C LEU A 177 -8.76 -3.21 -10.66
N LEU A 178 -9.53 -2.18 -10.29
CA LEU A 178 -10.61 -1.65 -11.12
C LEU A 178 -10.08 -1.07 -12.45
N MET A 179 -8.96 -0.34 -12.42
CA MET A 179 -8.33 0.19 -13.63
C MET A 179 -7.84 -0.91 -14.57
N VAL A 180 -7.21 -1.97 -14.03
CA VAL A 180 -6.76 -3.13 -14.84
C VAL A 180 -7.95 -3.82 -15.51
N LEU A 181 -9.05 -3.98 -14.79
CA LEU A 181 -10.30 -4.50 -15.35
C LEU A 181 -10.79 -3.62 -16.51
N GLU A 182 -10.85 -2.30 -16.32
CA GLU A 182 -11.30 -1.36 -17.36
C GLU A 182 -10.38 -1.35 -18.58
N ILE A 183 -9.06 -1.37 -18.38
CA ILE A 183 -8.08 -1.51 -19.45
C ILE A 183 -8.38 -2.78 -20.27
N GLY A 184 -8.65 -3.91 -19.60
CA GLY A 184 -9.06 -5.15 -20.25
C GLY A 184 -10.34 -5.01 -21.07
N LEU A 185 -11.37 -4.34 -20.54
CA LEU A 185 -12.62 -4.06 -21.26
C LEU A 185 -12.39 -3.17 -22.48
N MET A 186 -11.56 -2.12 -22.37
CA MET A 186 -11.19 -1.23 -23.46
C MET A 186 -10.44 -1.95 -24.57
N PHE A 187 -9.46 -2.79 -24.24
CA PHE A 187 -8.74 -3.61 -25.22
C PHE A 187 -9.67 -4.59 -25.93
N PHE A 188 -10.56 -5.25 -25.18
CA PHE A 188 -11.55 -6.15 -25.78
C PHE A 188 -12.49 -5.42 -26.74
N ALA A 189 -12.97 -4.24 -26.36
CA ALA A 189 -13.78 -3.39 -27.23
C ALA A 189 -13.00 -2.95 -28.48
N LEU A 190 -11.75 -2.51 -28.33
CA LEU A 190 -10.90 -2.07 -29.44
C LEU A 190 -10.68 -3.20 -30.46
N VAL A 191 -10.31 -4.40 -30.02
CA VAL A 191 -10.13 -5.56 -30.91
C VAL A 191 -11.42 -5.90 -31.64
N SER A 192 -12.56 -5.84 -30.94
CA SER A 192 -13.88 -6.05 -31.55
C SER A 192 -14.18 -5.05 -32.66
N TYR A 193 -13.85 -3.77 -32.46
CA TYR A 193 -14.03 -2.73 -33.48
C TYR A 193 -13.06 -2.88 -34.65
N ILE A 194 -11.79 -3.23 -34.38
CA ILE A 194 -10.81 -3.52 -35.45
C ILE A 194 -11.32 -4.65 -36.35
N GLU A 195 -11.80 -5.76 -35.75
CA GLU A 195 -12.33 -6.88 -36.51
C GLU A 195 -13.57 -6.49 -37.32
N LEU A 196 -14.48 -5.71 -36.71
CA LEU A 196 -15.67 -5.19 -37.38
C LEU A 196 -15.30 -4.35 -38.61
N TYR A 197 -14.45 -3.34 -38.43
CA TYR A 197 -14.07 -2.43 -39.51
C TYR A 197 -13.27 -3.14 -40.61
N ALA A 198 -12.41 -4.09 -40.26
CA ALA A 198 -11.68 -4.89 -41.23
C ALA A 198 -12.62 -5.73 -42.11
N ARG A 199 -13.67 -6.32 -41.52
CA ARG A 199 -14.69 -7.08 -42.27
C ARG A 199 -15.52 -6.19 -43.18
N VAL A 200 -16.01 -5.06 -42.65
CA VAL A 200 -16.77 -4.08 -43.45
C VAL A 200 -15.94 -3.60 -44.64
N LEU A 201 -14.65 -3.28 -44.41
CA LEU A 201 -13.74 -2.91 -45.48
C LEU A 201 -13.54 -4.04 -46.50
N GLY A 202 -13.50 -5.30 -46.04
CA GLY A 202 -13.44 -6.48 -46.90
C GLY A 202 -14.68 -6.62 -47.80
N GLU A 203 -15.88 -6.47 -47.24
CA GLU A 203 -17.13 -6.52 -48.02
C GLU A 203 -17.22 -5.38 -49.04
N LEU A 204 -16.85 -4.15 -48.63
CA LEU A 204 -16.78 -3.01 -49.55
C LEU A 204 -15.77 -3.23 -50.68
N ARG A 205 -14.61 -3.88 -50.39
CA ARG A 205 -13.62 -4.25 -51.43
C ARG A 205 -14.13 -5.34 -52.37
N ARG A 206 -15.06 -6.19 -51.94
CA ARG A 206 -15.73 -7.21 -52.78
C ARG A 206 -16.87 -6.64 -53.62
N GLY A 207 -17.12 -5.33 -53.56
CA GLY A 207 -18.14 -4.65 -54.36
C GLY A 207 -19.53 -4.58 -53.73
N VAL A 208 -19.69 -4.97 -52.46
CA VAL A 208 -20.97 -4.81 -51.74
C VAL A 208 -21.23 -3.33 -51.48
N LEU A 209 -22.41 -2.82 -51.83
CA LEU A 209 -22.81 -1.45 -51.53
C LEU A 209 -22.89 -1.23 -50.02
N GLY A 210 -22.37 -0.11 -49.53
CA GLY A 210 -22.29 0.16 -48.08
C GLY A 210 -23.63 0.22 -47.35
N GLY A 211 -24.73 0.51 -48.05
CA GLY A 211 -26.09 0.50 -47.49
C GLY A 211 -26.65 -0.91 -47.24
N ASP A 212 -26.13 -1.92 -47.95
CA ASP A 212 -26.63 -3.30 -47.90
C ASP A 212 -25.94 -4.15 -46.82
N ILE A 213 -24.91 -3.60 -46.17
CA ILE A 213 -24.16 -4.28 -45.12
C ILE A 213 -25.01 -4.37 -43.84
N ASN A 214 -25.54 -5.56 -43.55
CA ASN A 214 -26.38 -5.80 -42.38
C ASN A 214 -25.55 -5.83 -41.09
N MET A 215 -25.60 -4.72 -40.34
CA MET A 215 -24.91 -4.57 -39.05
C MET A 215 -25.32 -5.62 -38.01
N LYS A 216 -26.60 -5.97 -37.93
CA LYS A 216 -27.10 -6.93 -36.94
C LYS A 216 -26.50 -8.30 -37.20
N ALA A 217 -26.45 -8.73 -38.47
CA ALA A 217 -25.86 -10.00 -38.87
C ALA A 217 -24.34 -10.04 -38.58
N LEU A 218 -23.59 -9.01 -38.98
CA LEU A 218 -22.14 -8.95 -38.76
C LEU A 218 -21.79 -8.91 -37.26
N THR A 219 -22.55 -8.15 -36.47
CA THR A 219 -22.40 -8.09 -35.01
C THR A 219 -22.75 -9.43 -34.35
N GLN A 220 -23.76 -10.14 -34.85
CA GLN A 220 -24.15 -11.46 -34.37
C GLN A 220 -23.10 -12.53 -34.71
N GLU A 221 -22.50 -12.45 -35.89
CA GLU A 221 -21.40 -13.34 -36.31
C GLU A 221 -20.14 -13.10 -35.48
N LEU A 222 -19.76 -11.83 -35.27
CA LEU A 222 -18.66 -11.46 -34.36
C LEU A 222 -18.94 -11.96 -32.94
N ARG A 223 -20.17 -11.81 -32.45
CA ARG A 223 -20.58 -12.34 -31.14
C ARG A 223 -20.43 -13.86 -31.08
N GLN A 224 -20.79 -14.61 -32.12
CA GLN A 224 -20.58 -16.05 -32.20
C GLN A 224 -19.09 -16.44 -32.28
N ARG A 225 -18.27 -15.70 -33.04
CA ARG A 225 -16.82 -15.94 -33.13
C ARG A 225 -16.12 -15.63 -31.81
N HIS A 226 -16.46 -14.52 -31.16
CA HIS A 226 -15.96 -14.18 -29.83
C HIS A 226 -16.40 -15.20 -28.78
N ARG A 227 -17.56 -15.83 -28.98
CA ARG A 227 -18.00 -16.98 -28.18
C ARG A 227 -17.06 -18.19 -28.30
N LYS A 228 -16.32 -18.35 -29.41
CA LYS A 228 -15.26 -19.37 -29.57
C LYS A 228 -14.01 -19.04 -28.76
N TYR A 229 -13.67 -17.76 -28.65
CA TYR A 229 -12.52 -17.27 -27.88
C TYR A 229 -12.88 -16.82 -26.45
N ARG A 230 -14.11 -17.04 -26.01
CA ARG A 230 -14.58 -16.64 -24.68
C ARG A 230 -13.72 -17.21 -23.55
N TRP A 231 -13.06 -18.35 -23.81
CA TRP A 231 -12.17 -19.03 -22.87
C TRP A 231 -10.71 -18.59 -23.01
N ALA A 232 -10.30 -18.00 -24.13
CA ALA A 232 -8.90 -17.61 -24.34
C ALA A 232 -8.45 -16.53 -23.35
N VAL A 233 -9.28 -15.51 -23.11
CA VAL A 233 -8.99 -14.45 -22.15
C VAL A 233 -8.93 -14.98 -20.71
N PRO A 234 -9.94 -15.72 -20.21
CA PRO A 234 -9.84 -16.39 -18.90
C PRO A 234 -8.62 -17.32 -18.77
N VAL A 235 -8.29 -18.11 -19.80
CA VAL A 235 -7.14 -19.01 -19.78
C VAL A 235 -5.82 -18.22 -19.71
N LEU A 236 -5.66 -17.16 -20.51
CA LEU A 236 -4.47 -16.30 -20.45
C LEU A 236 -4.34 -15.60 -19.10
N LEU A 237 -5.45 -15.15 -18.51
CA LEU A 237 -5.47 -14.59 -17.17
C LEU A 237 -5.06 -15.63 -16.12
N ILE A 238 -5.58 -16.87 -16.22
CA ILE A 238 -5.18 -17.97 -15.33
C ILE A 238 -3.68 -18.25 -15.47
N LEU A 239 -3.16 -18.36 -16.70
CA LEU A 239 -1.74 -18.60 -16.95
C LEU A 239 -0.87 -17.46 -16.41
N PHE A 240 -1.30 -16.21 -16.56
CA PHE A 240 -0.60 -15.06 -16.01
C PHE A 240 -0.62 -15.06 -14.48
N CYS A 241 -1.76 -15.37 -13.85
CA CYS A 241 -1.86 -15.54 -12.41
C CYS A 241 -0.96 -16.69 -11.91
N MET A 242 -0.91 -17.82 -12.63
CA MET A 242 -0.01 -18.93 -12.33
C MET A 242 1.46 -18.53 -12.47
N TYR A 243 1.82 -17.77 -13.51
CA TYR A 243 3.17 -17.22 -13.68
C TYR A 243 3.58 -16.34 -12.50
N LEU A 244 2.70 -15.44 -12.07
CA LEU A 244 2.94 -14.59 -10.90
C LEU A 244 3.08 -15.43 -9.62
N LEU A 245 2.18 -16.39 -9.40
CA LEU A 245 2.18 -17.24 -8.20
C LEU A 245 3.43 -18.13 -8.14
N VAL A 246 3.72 -18.89 -9.20
CA VAL A 246 4.88 -19.77 -9.28
C VAL A 246 6.16 -18.96 -9.15
N GLY A 247 6.25 -17.82 -9.85
CA GLY A 247 7.37 -16.91 -9.75
C GLY A 247 7.58 -16.43 -8.32
N ALA A 248 6.54 -15.99 -7.63
CA ALA A 248 6.65 -15.46 -6.27
C ALA A 248 6.97 -16.52 -5.21
N VAL A 249 6.61 -17.78 -5.42
CA VAL A 249 6.75 -18.85 -4.43
C VAL A 249 8.05 -19.64 -4.62
N LEU A 250 8.33 -20.10 -5.84
CA LEU A 250 9.37 -21.09 -6.13
C LEU A 250 10.79 -20.70 -5.67
N PRO A 251 11.25 -19.43 -5.79
CA PRO A 251 12.60 -19.05 -5.34
C PRO A 251 12.80 -19.13 -3.82
N PHE A 252 11.70 -19.20 -3.06
CA PHE A 252 11.72 -19.11 -1.59
C PHE A 252 11.40 -20.44 -0.91
N THR A 253 11.10 -21.51 -1.67
CA THR A 253 10.78 -22.83 -1.09
C THR A 253 11.98 -23.55 -0.50
N LYS A 254 13.21 -23.22 -0.95
CA LYS A 254 14.44 -23.82 -0.44
C LYS A 254 15.03 -22.90 0.62
N HIS A 255 15.10 -23.39 1.85
CA HIS A 255 15.73 -22.70 2.97
C HIS A 255 17.22 -23.06 3.03
N PRO A 256 18.14 -22.11 2.82
CA PRO A 256 19.58 -22.34 2.99
C PRO A 256 19.93 -22.75 4.41
N GLU A 257 20.83 -23.72 4.56
CA GLU A 257 21.40 -24.09 5.86
C GLU A 257 22.49 -23.10 6.28
N VAL A 258 22.72 -22.98 7.59
CA VAL A 258 23.82 -22.16 8.14
C VAL A 258 25.17 -22.75 7.71
N LYS A 259 25.93 -22.00 6.92
CA LYS A 259 27.26 -22.44 6.45
C LYS A 259 28.28 -22.52 7.58
N LYS A 260 29.32 -23.34 7.38
CA LYS A 260 30.48 -23.43 8.29
C LYS A 260 31.19 -22.09 8.48
N GLN A 261 31.23 -21.25 7.45
CA GLN A 261 31.81 -19.91 7.53
C GLN A 261 31.04 -19.03 8.52
N THR A 262 29.71 -19.08 8.50
CA THR A 262 28.85 -18.37 9.44
C THR A 262 29.10 -18.86 10.88
N LYS A 263 29.12 -20.18 11.09
CA LYS A 263 29.36 -20.77 12.42
C LYS A 263 30.74 -20.46 12.99
N GLY A 264 31.77 -20.39 12.14
CA GLY A 264 33.13 -20.07 12.56
C GLY A 264 33.46 -18.58 12.56
N GLY A 265 32.57 -17.74 12.04
CA GLY A 265 32.78 -16.31 11.86
C GLY A 265 32.06 -15.43 12.88
N PHE A 266 31.20 -16.01 13.72
CA PHE A 266 30.52 -15.30 14.81
C PHE A 266 31.12 -15.72 16.15
N ASP A 267 31.67 -14.76 16.88
CA ASP A 267 32.12 -14.94 18.25
C ASP A 267 31.17 -14.19 19.20
N VAL A 268 30.57 -14.92 20.13
CA VAL A 268 29.64 -14.38 21.14
C VAL A 268 30.27 -13.22 21.93
N SER A 269 31.59 -13.25 22.13
CA SER A 269 32.31 -12.19 22.85
C SER A 269 32.27 -10.82 22.16
N GLU A 270 31.95 -10.74 20.86
CA GLU A 270 31.77 -9.47 20.13
C GLU A 270 30.59 -8.65 20.68
N CYS A 271 29.62 -9.32 21.32
CA CYS A 271 28.44 -8.69 21.93
C CYS A 271 28.66 -8.22 23.38
N TYR A 272 29.82 -8.48 23.99
CA TYR A 272 30.11 -8.17 25.39
C TYR A 272 31.33 -7.26 25.55
N GLY A 273 31.28 -6.35 26.52
CA GLY A 273 32.35 -5.40 26.80
C GLY A 273 32.91 -5.54 28.23
N SER A 274 34.20 -5.26 28.41
CA SER A 274 34.85 -5.37 29.73
C SER A 274 34.77 -4.10 30.60
N GLY A 275 34.23 -3.00 30.07
CA GLY A 275 34.19 -1.68 30.73
C GLY A 275 33.07 -0.80 30.18
N ILE A 276 33.03 0.48 30.56
CA ILE A 276 32.03 1.41 30.02
C ILE A 276 32.37 1.71 28.55
N GLY A 277 31.42 1.45 27.66
CA GLY A 277 31.53 1.68 26.23
C GLY A 277 31.23 3.13 25.83
N SER A 278 31.29 3.38 24.52
CA SER A 278 31.08 4.70 23.90
C SER A 278 29.62 5.14 23.84
N ASP A 279 28.71 4.20 24.02
CA ASP A 279 27.28 4.39 23.86
C ASP A 279 26.55 4.33 25.21
N ARG A 280 25.39 4.97 25.23
CA ARG A 280 24.41 4.87 26.31
C ARG A 280 23.07 4.53 25.71
N ALA A 281 22.21 3.85 26.44
CA ALA A 281 20.92 3.41 25.92
C ALA A 281 19.74 3.71 26.86
N ARG A 282 18.55 3.80 26.28
CA ARG A 282 17.26 3.83 27.00
C ARG A 282 16.22 3.06 26.20
N ILE A 283 15.41 2.26 26.89
CA ILE A 283 14.28 1.55 26.30
C ILE A 283 13.10 2.52 26.14
N LEU A 284 12.43 2.48 24.99
CA LEU A 284 11.20 3.22 24.70
C LEU A 284 10.03 2.22 24.60
N GLU A 285 9.26 2.13 25.69
CA GLU A 285 8.13 1.18 25.79
C GLU A 285 6.83 1.72 25.23
N ASP A 286 6.56 3.00 25.45
CA ASP A 286 5.26 3.60 25.13
C ASP A 286 5.22 4.18 23.72
N ASN A 287 4.05 4.14 23.06
CA ASN A 287 3.90 4.64 21.69
C ASN A 287 3.98 6.17 21.63
N GLY A 288 3.47 6.88 22.64
CA GLY A 288 3.59 8.32 22.78
C GLY A 288 5.03 8.74 23.00
N GLU A 289 5.73 8.09 23.95
CA GLU A 289 7.17 8.33 24.18
C GLU A 289 7.99 8.07 22.91
N ALA A 290 7.74 6.95 22.22
CA ALA A 290 8.46 6.60 20.99
C ALA A 290 8.26 7.63 19.86
N LEU A 291 7.09 8.27 19.77
CA LEU A 291 6.85 9.36 18.81
C LEU A 291 7.58 10.64 19.25
N ASP A 292 7.45 11.01 20.51
CA ASP A 292 8.00 12.25 21.06
C ASP A 292 9.52 12.27 20.99
N GLU A 293 10.19 11.15 21.29
CA GLU A 293 11.64 11.02 21.18
C GLU A 293 12.14 11.05 19.73
N ARG A 294 11.35 10.54 18.77
CA ARG A 294 11.68 10.67 17.34
C ARG A 294 11.59 12.12 16.89
N ILE A 295 10.53 12.83 17.28
CA ILE A 295 10.36 14.25 16.97
C ILE A 295 11.50 15.07 17.59
N ARG A 296 11.83 14.84 18.87
CA ARG A 296 12.95 15.49 19.56
C ARG A 296 14.26 15.26 18.81
N LEU A 297 14.55 14.01 18.46
CA LEU A 297 15.78 13.62 17.76
C LEU A 297 15.89 14.29 16.37
N ILE A 298 14.81 14.25 15.58
CA ILE A 298 14.71 14.88 14.26
C ILE A 298 14.85 16.41 14.35
N ALA A 299 14.17 17.04 15.31
CA ALA A 299 14.23 18.48 15.52
C ALA A 299 15.61 18.94 16.01
N GLY A 300 16.31 18.10 16.78
CA GLY A 300 17.67 18.34 17.25
C GLY A 300 18.73 18.31 16.14
N ALA A 301 18.52 17.49 15.10
CA ALA A 301 19.49 17.24 14.04
C ALA A 301 19.96 18.51 13.31
N LYS A 302 21.25 18.55 12.95
CA LYS A 302 21.92 19.69 12.32
C LYS A 302 22.49 19.38 10.94
N GLU A 303 22.88 18.14 10.66
CA GLU A 303 23.57 17.77 9.43
C GLU A 303 22.77 16.76 8.61
N ARG A 304 22.36 15.65 9.23
CA ARG A 304 21.69 14.56 8.53
C ARG A 304 20.71 13.77 9.38
N ILE A 305 19.69 13.24 8.73
CA ILE A 305 18.72 12.30 9.28
C ILE A 305 18.60 11.11 8.33
N ILE A 306 18.66 9.90 8.87
CA ILE A 306 18.37 8.67 8.13
C ILE A 306 17.21 7.97 8.83
N LEU A 307 16.05 7.86 8.19
CA LEU A 307 14.91 7.09 8.68
C LEU A 307 14.72 5.84 7.83
N SER A 308 14.90 4.65 8.39
CA SER A 308 14.46 3.39 7.79
C SER A 308 13.13 2.95 8.38
N THR A 309 12.18 2.54 7.54
CA THR A 309 10.87 2.06 7.99
C THR A 309 10.24 1.08 7.00
N PHE A 310 9.70 -0.03 7.52
CA PHE A 310 8.99 -1.00 6.69
C PHE A 310 7.66 -0.45 6.18
N ASP A 311 6.88 0.22 7.03
CA ASP A 311 5.59 0.82 6.64
C ASP A 311 5.49 2.27 7.14
N PHE A 312 5.19 3.18 6.21
CA PHE A 312 5.03 4.61 6.46
C PHE A 312 3.69 5.05 5.86
N ARG A 313 2.78 5.55 6.70
CA ARG A 313 1.46 6.02 6.28
C ARG A 313 1.29 7.49 6.64
N ALA A 314 0.50 8.21 5.85
CA ALA A 314 0.15 9.60 6.15
C ALA A 314 -1.11 9.69 7.02
N ASP A 315 -1.12 8.99 8.16
CA ASP A 315 -2.06 9.21 9.27
C ASP A 315 -1.43 10.16 10.30
N ASP A 316 -2.07 10.42 11.44
CA ASP A 316 -1.63 11.49 12.36
C ASP A 316 -0.16 11.37 12.80
N GLY A 317 0.25 10.23 13.35
CA GLY A 317 1.62 9.98 13.79
C GLY A 317 2.61 9.93 12.63
N GLY A 318 2.21 9.43 11.47
CA GLY A 318 3.05 9.52 10.28
C GLY A 318 3.19 10.94 9.73
N LEU A 319 2.14 11.76 9.81
CA LEU A 319 2.17 13.17 9.44
C LEU A 319 3.01 13.99 10.43
N ASP A 320 3.02 13.64 11.72
CA ASP A 320 3.91 14.26 12.71
C ASP A 320 5.39 14.02 12.35
N ILE A 321 5.74 12.78 11.99
CA ILE A 321 7.08 12.45 11.54
C ILE A 321 7.41 13.14 10.21
N LEU A 322 6.51 13.12 9.21
CA LEU A 322 6.73 13.84 7.94
C LEU A 322 6.89 15.35 8.15
N ALA A 323 6.15 15.93 9.09
CA ALA A 323 6.23 17.34 9.45
C ALA A 323 7.60 17.67 10.06
N ALA A 324 8.08 16.85 11.00
CA ALA A 324 9.40 17.00 11.60
C ALA A 324 10.54 16.82 10.57
N LEU A 325 10.41 15.84 9.66
CA LEU A 325 11.39 15.61 8.59
C LEU A 325 11.42 16.77 7.58
N LEU A 326 10.26 17.29 7.18
CA LEU A 326 10.19 18.43 6.26
C LEU A 326 10.75 19.70 6.89
N ASP A 327 10.48 19.95 8.18
CA ASP A 327 11.10 21.05 8.92
C ASP A 327 12.63 20.91 8.96
N ALA A 328 13.15 19.72 9.26
CA ALA A 328 14.59 19.48 9.23
C ALA A 328 15.20 19.78 7.84
N ALA A 329 14.51 19.34 6.78
CA ALA A 329 14.93 19.62 5.41
C ALA A 329 14.89 21.12 5.08
N ASP A 330 13.86 21.86 5.53
CA ASP A 330 13.75 23.32 5.42
C ASP A 330 14.90 24.03 6.17
N ARG A 331 15.37 23.46 7.30
CA ARG A 331 16.54 23.94 8.06
C ARG A 331 17.90 23.64 7.40
N GLY A 332 17.93 22.94 6.28
CA GLY A 332 19.15 22.57 5.56
C GLY A 332 19.72 21.18 5.89
N VAL A 333 19.06 20.42 6.77
CA VAL A 333 19.49 19.07 7.16
C VAL A 333 19.24 18.09 6.01
N GLN A 334 20.21 17.22 5.70
CA GLN A 334 20.04 16.18 4.69
C GLN A 334 19.15 15.05 5.22
N VAL A 335 17.95 14.89 4.66
CA VAL A 335 16.97 13.91 5.10
C VAL A 335 16.88 12.76 4.10
N GLU A 336 17.29 11.56 4.51
CA GLU A 336 17.12 10.33 3.74
C GLU A 336 16.10 9.40 4.42
N VAL A 337 15.02 9.05 3.73
CA VAL A 337 14.05 8.03 4.15
C VAL A 337 14.26 6.77 3.32
N PHE A 338 14.43 5.63 3.96
CA PHE A 338 14.53 4.32 3.32
C PHE A 338 13.30 3.48 3.65
N ALA A 339 12.57 3.10 2.60
CA ALA A 339 11.26 2.48 2.73
C ALA A 339 11.17 1.19 1.89
N ASP A 340 10.31 0.29 2.33
CA ASP A 340 10.00 -0.93 1.59
C ASP A 340 9.23 -0.61 0.30
N GLY A 341 9.69 -1.13 -0.85
CA GLY A 341 9.10 -0.86 -2.15
C GLY A 341 7.65 -1.31 -2.31
N PHE A 342 7.20 -2.38 -1.65
CA PHE A 342 5.81 -2.81 -1.69
C PHE A 342 4.92 -1.89 -0.84
N ASN A 343 5.29 -1.63 0.42
CA ASN A 343 4.49 -0.75 1.28
C ASN A 343 4.50 0.69 0.74
N SER A 344 5.60 1.14 0.13
CA SER A 344 5.66 2.43 -0.56
C SER A 344 4.70 2.48 -1.75
N TRP A 345 4.58 1.40 -2.53
CA TRP A 345 3.60 1.32 -3.62
C TRP A 345 2.15 1.36 -3.12
N VAL A 346 1.87 0.81 -1.93
CA VAL A 346 0.52 0.79 -1.35
C VAL A 346 0.15 2.11 -0.63
N ASN A 347 1.09 2.71 0.10
CA ASN A 347 0.80 3.79 1.04
C ASN A 347 1.40 5.15 0.66
N MET A 348 2.46 5.18 -0.18
CA MET A 348 3.19 6.41 -0.55
C MET A 348 2.93 6.85 -1.98
N GLU A 349 2.85 5.93 -2.94
CA GLU A 349 2.62 6.26 -4.35
C GLU A 349 1.27 6.97 -4.55
N GLY A 350 1.31 8.17 -5.13
CA GLY A 350 0.14 9.02 -5.35
C GLY A 350 -0.21 9.96 -4.18
N ASN A 351 0.51 9.89 -3.07
CA ASN A 351 0.22 10.71 -1.88
C ASN A 351 1.10 11.98 -1.86
N PRO A 352 0.49 13.18 -1.87
CA PRO A 352 1.23 14.45 -2.00
C PRO A 352 2.13 14.78 -0.81
N TYR A 353 1.89 14.22 0.38
CA TYR A 353 2.74 14.46 1.55
C TYR A 353 4.14 13.86 1.37
N PHE A 354 4.25 12.65 0.83
CA PHE A 354 5.55 12.04 0.55
C PHE A 354 6.27 12.74 -0.61
N TYR A 355 5.52 13.21 -1.61
CA TYR A 355 6.09 14.03 -2.70
C TYR A 355 6.62 15.37 -2.20
N ALA A 356 6.01 15.97 -1.17
CA ALA A 356 6.50 17.22 -0.60
C ALA A 356 7.90 17.05 0.00
N LEU A 357 8.18 15.91 0.64
CA LEU A 357 9.51 15.57 1.13
C LEU A 357 10.46 15.16 0.00
N SER A 358 10.02 14.27 -0.91
CA SER A 358 10.91 13.70 -1.94
C SER A 358 11.31 14.67 -3.05
N SER A 359 10.56 15.76 -3.24
CA SER A 359 10.89 16.84 -4.17
C SER A 359 11.64 18.00 -3.53
N HIS A 360 11.90 17.95 -2.22
CA HIS A 360 12.68 18.95 -1.51
C HIS A 360 14.19 18.77 -1.81
N PRO A 361 14.98 19.84 -2.01
CA PRO A 361 16.41 19.72 -2.36
C PRO A 361 17.26 18.98 -1.31
N ASN A 362 16.84 19.03 -0.04
CA ASN A 362 17.47 18.30 1.06
C ASN A 362 16.72 17.03 1.47
N GLY A 363 15.68 16.63 0.73
CA GLY A 363 14.83 15.48 1.04
C GLY A 363 14.95 14.38 -0.01
N LYS A 364 15.20 13.16 0.43
CA LYS A 364 15.39 12.01 -0.45
C LYS A 364 14.70 10.78 0.11
N ILE A 365 13.95 10.08 -0.72
CA ILE A 365 13.31 8.81 -0.36
C ILE A 365 13.87 7.71 -1.25
N ILE A 366 14.34 6.61 -0.65
CA ILE A 366 14.93 5.45 -1.32
C ILE A 366 14.03 4.23 -1.05
N LEU A 367 13.71 3.48 -2.10
CA LEU A 367 12.85 2.31 -2.04
C LEU A 367 13.67 1.03 -2.20
N TYR A 368 13.48 0.09 -1.28
CA TYR A 368 14.00 -1.27 -1.40
C TYR A 368 13.11 -2.13 -2.30
N ASN A 369 13.67 -2.76 -3.34
CA ASN A 369 13.04 -3.81 -4.13
C ASN A 369 11.62 -3.48 -4.63
N LYS A 370 11.50 -2.42 -5.44
CA LYS A 370 10.22 -1.98 -6.01
C LYS A 370 9.49 -3.11 -6.76
N LEU A 371 8.18 -3.22 -6.52
CA LEU A 371 7.34 -4.26 -7.11
C LEU A 371 7.36 -4.19 -8.64
N ASN A 372 7.68 -5.31 -9.28
CA ASN A 372 7.65 -5.47 -10.73
C ASN A 372 6.95 -6.78 -11.11
N PRO A 373 5.69 -6.74 -11.62
CA PRO A 373 4.95 -7.93 -12.02
C PRO A 373 5.61 -8.76 -13.14
N LEU A 374 6.58 -8.20 -13.88
CA LEU A 374 7.36 -8.93 -14.89
C LEU A 374 8.54 -9.70 -14.29
N LYS A 375 8.81 -9.53 -12.99
CA LYS A 375 9.86 -10.24 -12.26
C LYS A 375 9.28 -10.82 -10.96
N PRO A 376 8.22 -11.65 -11.01
CA PRO A 376 7.55 -12.16 -9.81
C PRO A 376 8.49 -12.92 -8.86
N TRP A 377 9.61 -13.46 -9.36
CA TRP A 377 10.61 -14.17 -8.56
C TRP A 377 11.43 -13.35 -7.58
N ASN A 378 11.28 -12.03 -7.55
CA ASN A 378 11.97 -11.18 -6.59
C ASN A 378 11.05 -10.49 -5.59
N ILE A 379 9.72 -10.63 -5.71
CA ILE A 379 8.76 -9.75 -5.03
C ILE A 379 8.58 -10.05 -3.54
N MET A 380 9.02 -11.22 -3.08
CA MET A 380 8.87 -11.62 -1.68
C MET A 380 9.98 -11.11 -0.78
N GLY A 381 11.11 -10.65 -1.30
CA GLY A 381 12.15 -10.03 -0.48
C GLY A 381 11.69 -8.64 -0.04
N ARG A 382 11.55 -8.41 1.27
CA ARG A 382 11.10 -7.14 1.85
C ARG A 382 12.17 -6.56 2.75
N MET A 383 12.07 -5.24 2.99
CA MET A 383 12.96 -4.54 3.93
C MET A 383 12.22 -4.34 5.23
N HIS A 384 12.58 -5.09 6.26
CA HIS A 384 11.87 -5.07 7.54
C HIS A 384 12.64 -4.30 8.62
N ASP A 385 13.53 -3.39 8.24
CA ASP A 385 14.35 -2.61 9.17
C ASP A 385 13.56 -1.39 9.68
N LYS A 386 13.66 -1.05 10.98
CA LYS A 386 13.13 0.20 11.53
C LYS A 386 14.15 0.89 12.43
N TYR A 387 14.62 2.05 11.99
CA TYR A 387 15.50 2.91 12.78
C TYR A 387 15.45 4.35 12.31
N VAL A 388 15.80 5.29 13.19
CA VAL A 388 16.08 6.69 12.82
C VAL A 388 17.42 7.11 13.41
N ILE A 389 18.30 7.64 12.59
CA ILE A 389 19.61 8.20 12.98
C ILE A 389 19.52 9.72 12.83
N ALA A 390 20.02 10.47 13.80
CA ALA A 390 20.25 11.90 13.68
C ALA A 390 21.71 12.25 14.00
N ASP A 391 22.38 12.81 12.99
CA ASP A 391 23.78 13.16 13.02
C ASP A 391 24.66 12.00 13.54
N ASP A 392 25.79 12.33 14.19
CA ASP A 392 26.59 11.40 14.99
C ASP A 392 26.20 11.43 16.47
N THR A 393 24.97 11.88 16.77
CA THR A 393 24.50 12.11 18.14
C THR A 393 23.80 10.89 18.72
N ALA A 394 22.75 10.41 18.05
CA ALA A 394 21.92 9.32 18.56
C ALA A 394 21.11 8.65 17.44
N TYR A 395 20.64 7.44 17.73
CA TYR A 395 19.66 6.74 16.90
C TYR A 395 18.64 5.99 17.73
N ILE A 396 17.47 5.72 17.14
CA ILE A 396 16.46 4.83 17.71
C ILE A 396 16.32 3.63 16.78
N LEU A 397 16.32 2.41 17.32
CA LEU A 397 16.13 1.15 16.58
C LEU A 397 15.11 0.27 17.30
N GLY A 398 14.23 -0.41 16.56
CA GLY A 398 13.30 -1.35 17.19
C GLY A 398 12.25 -1.92 16.26
N GLY A 399 11.09 -2.23 16.84
CA GLY A 399 10.00 -2.92 16.16
C GLY A 399 8.97 -2.02 15.49
N ARG A 400 8.94 -0.72 15.83
CA ARG A 400 7.84 0.19 15.47
C ARG A 400 7.90 0.70 14.02
N ASN A 401 6.77 0.58 13.33
CA ASN A 401 6.56 1.24 12.03
C ASN A 401 6.09 2.69 12.20
N THR A 402 6.04 3.45 11.10
CA THR A 402 5.79 4.89 11.13
C THR A 402 4.33 5.23 10.81
N PHE A 403 3.41 4.88 11.73
CA PHE A 403 1.97 5.22 11.65
C PHE A 403 1.23 4.98 13.00
N ASN A 404 -0.02 5.43 13.12
CA ASN A 404 -0.81 5.49 14.38
C ASN A 404 -0.89 4.17 15.17
N TYR A 405 -0.82 3.03 14.48
CA TYR A 405 -0.91 1.73 15.14
C TYR A 405 0.29 1.42 16.04
N PHE A 406 1.44 2.05 15.77
CA PHE A 406 2.71 1.85 16.48
C PHE A 406 3.27 3.13 17.14
N LEU A 407 2.81 4.32 16.71
CA LEU A 407 3.34 5.61 17.19
C LEU A 407 2.22 6.57 17.59
N GLY A 408 2.43 7.26 18.70
CA GLY A 408 1.53 8.27 19.25
C GLY A 408 0.30 7.70 19.95
N ASP A 409 -0.45 8.61 20.57
CA ASP A 409 -1.65 8.30 21.35
C ASP A 409 -2.96 8.69 20.67
N TYR A 410 -3.00 8.53 19.35
CA TYR A 410 -4.19 8.85 18.56
C TYR A 410 -5.32 7.83 18.78
N LYS A 411 -6.54 8.25 18.46
CA LYS A 411 -7.72 7.39 18.52
C LYS A 411 -7.60 6.26 17.49
N GLY A 412 -7.96 5.05 17.88
CA GLY A 412 -7.97 3.88 17.00
C GLY A 412 -7.38 2.64 17.67
N HIS A 413 -7.09 1.63 16.86
CA HIS A 413 -6.38 0.44 17.31
C HIS A 413 -4.91 0.78 17.56
N LYS A 414 -4.37 0.28 18.67
CA LYS A 414 -2.96 0.38 19.04
C LYS A 414 -2.32 -1.00 19.07
N ASN A 415 -1.00 -1.03 19.00
CA ASN A 415 -0.18 -2.21 19.24
C ASN A 415 0.98 -1.84 20.17
N TYR A 416 1.33 -2.75 21.07
CA TYR A 416 2.46 -2.56 21.97
C TYR A 416 3.72 -3.16 21.35
N ASP A 417 4.74 -2.34 21.18
CA ASP A 417 6.03 -2.73 20.64
C ASP A 417 7.14 -2.06 21.46
N ARG A 418 8.39 -2.21 21.05
CA ARG A 418 9.54 -1.65 21.78
C ARG A 418 10.60 -1.12 20.84
N ASP A 419 11.20 -0.01 21.23
CA ASP A 419 12.43 0.49 20.62
C ASP A 419 13.49 0.72 21.69
N ILE A 420 14.71 0.95 21.24
CA ILE A 420 15.83 1.41 22.05
C ILE A 420 16.42 2.66 21.43
N LEU A 421 16.56 3.71 22.24
CA LEU A 421 17.34 4.91 21.95
C LEU A 421 18.78 4.64 22.36
N VAL A 422 19.72 4.90 21.46
CA VAL A 422 21.15 4.84 21.72
C VAL A 422 21.76 6.21 21.45
N TYR A 423 22.46 6.73 22.45
CA TYR A 423 23.14 8.02 22.41
C TYR A 423 24.64 7.81 22.47
N HIS A 424 25.37 8.44 21.55
CA HIS A 424 26.81 8.42 21.55
C HIS A 424 27.34 9.41 22.60
N ALA A 425 27.85 8.88 23.71
CA ALA A 425 28.31 9.67 24.84
C ALA A 425 29.78 10.12 24.71
N GLY A 426 30.43 9.90 23.56
CA GLY A 426 31.79 10.38 23.29
C GLY A 426 32.89 9.62 24.03
N GLN A 427 33.97 9.36 23.27
CA GLN A 427 35.10 8.43 23.48
C GLN A 427 34.86 7.02 22.93
N GLY A 428 35.51 6.70 21.80
CA GLY A 428 35.48 5.39 21.11
C GLY A 428 34.52 5.31 19.92
N GLU A 429 34.46 4.15 19.27
CA GLU A 429 33.56 3.90 18.13
C GLU A 429 32.16 3.55 18.61
N SER A 430 31.15 4.24 18.08
CA SER A 430 29.73 4.01 18.39
C SER A 430 29.12 2.95 17.49
N SER A 431 28.19 2.16 18.02
CA SER A 431 27.31 1.27 17.26
C SER A 431 26.50 2.00 16.18
N LEU A 432 26.31 3.32 16.29
CA LEU A 432 25.72 4.16 15.26
C LEU A 432 26.42 3.97 13.91
N LYS A 433 27.75 3.82 13.91
CA LYS A 433 28.54 3.61 12.68
C LYS A 433 28.28 2.24 12.07
N GLU A 434 27.96 1.22 12.86
CA GLU A 434 27.55 -0.10 12.35
C GLU A 434 26.20 -0.01 11.63
N VAL A 435 25.22 0.69 12.22
CA VAL A 435 23.90 0.92 11.61
C VAL A 435 24.02 1.75 10.33
N GLU A 436 24.84 2.81 10.34
CA GLU A 436 25.10 3.60 9.14
C GLU A 436 25.82 2.78 8.06
N ALA A 437 26.83 1.99 8.42
CA ALA A 437 27.51 1.11 7.47
C ALA A 437 26.56 0.09 6.84
N TYR A 438 25.68 -0.51 7.65
CA TYR A 438 24.60 -1.37 7.15
C TYR A 438 23.69 -0.63 6.17
N TYR A 439 23.22 0.57 6.54
CA TYR A 439 22.38 1.42 5.70
C TYR A 439 23.02 1.71 4.34
N ARG A 440 24.29 2.10 4.32
CA ARG A 440 25.02 2.41 3.07
C ARG A 440 25.15 1.16 2.20
N ARG A 441 25.41 -0.02 2.78
CA ARG A 441 25.47 -1.29 2.03
C ARG A 441 24.12 -1.62 1.39
N ILE A 442 23.03 -1.62 2.16
CA ILE A 442 21.71 -2.01 1.64
C ILE A 442 21.17 -1.01 0.62
N THR A 443 21.39 0.30 0.80
CA THR A 443 20.95 1.32 -0.17
C THR A 443 21.79 1.34 -1.45
N SER A 444 22.99 0.74 -1.45
CA SER A 444 23.83 0.60 -2.65
C SER A 444 23.43 -0.53 -3.60
N LEU A 445 22.46 -1.37 -3.21
CA LEU A 445 22.00 -2.49 -4.03
C LEU A 445 21.34 -2.01 -5.33
N ASP A 446 21.53 -2.75 -6.42
CA ASP A 446 21.07 -2.41 -7.78
C ASP A 446 19.54 -2.40 -7.95
N TYR A 447 18.82 -2.92 -6.96
CA TYR A 447 17.36 -2.92 -6.88
C TYR A 447 16.79 -1.96 -5.83
N CYS A 448 17.63 -1.07 -5.29
CA CYS A 448 17.19 0.13 -4.60
C CYS A 448 16.97 1.26 -5.62
N SER A 449 15.92 2.05 -5.43
CA SER A 449 15.55 3.11 -6.39
C SER A 449 15.04 4.35 -5.67
N VAL A 450 15.35 5.54 -6.18
CA VAL A 450 14.83 6.80 -5.63
C VAL A 450 13.34 6.95 -5.93
N PHE A 451 12.57 7.37 -4.92
CA PHE A 451 11.14 7.68 -5.04
C PHE A 451 10.96 9.15 -5.42
N HIS A 452 10.66 9.40 -6.70
CA HIS A 452 10.22 10.70 -7.23
C HIS A 452 11.03 11.91 -6.71
N ASP A 453 12.20 12.14 -7.28
CA ASP A 453 13.18 13.18 -6.90
C ASP A 453 13.16 14.44 -7.77
N LYS A 454 12.20 14.53 -8.70
CA LYS A 454 12.12 15.68 -9.61
C LYS A 454 11.53 16.87 -8.88
N GLU A 455 12.29 17.95 -8.75
CA GLU A 455 11.84 19.23 -8.15
C GLU A 455 10.50 19.73 -8.72
N LYS A 456 10.26 19.55 -10.03
CA LYS A 456 9.00 19.93 -10.70
C LYS A 456 7.74 19.25 -10.13
N ILE A 457 7.88 18.13 -9.41
CA ILE A 457 6.76 17.49 -8.72
C ILE A 457 6.31 18.36 -7.53
N GLY A 458 7.24 19.07 -6.89
CA GLY A 458 6.99 20.03 -5.82
C GLY A 458 6.10 21.19 -6.25
N ASP A 459 6.09 21.55 -7.54
CA ASP A 459 5.27 22.63 -8.09
C ASP A 459 3.77 22.30 -8.18
N TYR A 460 3.41 21.01 -8.10
CA TYR A 460 2.01 20.58 -8.16
C TYR A 460 1.22 21.18 -7.00
N ILE A 461 0.03 21.72 -7.29
CA ILE A 461 -0.82 22.41 -6.31
C ILE A 461 -1.09 21.54 -5.07
N SER A 462 -1.36 20.25 -5.27
CA SER A 462 -1.59 19.29 -4.20
C SER A 462 -0.35 19.09 -3.32
N VAL A 463 0.85 19.06 -3.92
CA VAL A 463 2.13 18.87 -3.23
C VAL A 463 2.51 20.13 -2.45
N ARG A 464 2.38 21.32 -3.05
CA ARG A 464 2.58 22.59 -2.33
C ARG A 464 1.66 22.73 -1.12
N ARG A 465 0.38 22.39 -1.28
CA ARG A 465 -0.58 22.41 -0.16
C ARG A 465 -0.20 21.40 0.92
N ALA A 466 0.18 20.18 0.54
CA ALA A 466 0.64 19.17 1.49
C ALA A 466 1.87 19.63 2.27
N GLY A 467 2.85 20.23 1.60
CA GLY A 467 4.03 20.80 2.25
C GLY A 467 3.70 21.97 3.19
N GLN A 468 2.74 22.84 2.82
CA GLN A 468 2.25 23.89 3.73
C GLN A 468 1.57 23.29 4.96
N ASN A 469 0.68 22.32 4.78
CA ASN A 469 0.00 21.64 5.88
C ASN A 469 0.99 20.98 6.85
N LEU A 470 2.08 20.37 6.34
CA LEU A 470 3.12 19.77 7.19
C LEU A 470 3.86 20.84 8.01
N ARG A 471 4.17 22.00 7.43
CA ARG A 471 4.81 23.11 8.16
C ARG A 471 3.90 23.66 9.26
N GLU A 472 2.62 23.89 8.94
CA GLU A 472 1.62 24.32 9.92
C GLU A 472 1.49 23.29 11.05
N ARG A 473 1.41 22.00 10.70
CA ARG A 473 1.37 20.90 11.67
C ARG A 473 2.59 20.89 12.60
N PHE A 474 3.79 21.08 12.06
CA PHE A 474 5.00 21.13 12.90
C PHE A 474 5.00 22.31 13.87
N GLN A 475 4.49 23.48 13.46
CA GLN A 475 4.34 24.61 14.38
C GLN A 475 3.35 24.28 15.51
N CYS A 476 2.21 23.63 15.21
CA CYS A 476 1.29 23.18 16.26
C CYS A 476 1.96 22.22 17.25
N ILE A 477 2.76 21.25 16.78
CA ILE A 477 3.52 20.34 17.65
C ILE A 477 4.47 21.13 18.57
N ARG A 478 5.15 22.17 18.04
CA ARG A 478 6.04 23.04 18.84
C ARG A 478 5.29 23.83 19.91
N GLU A 479 4.08 24.27 19.62
CA GLU A 479 3.23 25.00 20.57
C GLU A 479 2.62 24.08 21.63
N GLU A 480 2.17 22.88 21.24
CA GLU A 480 1.54 21.90 22.13
C GLU A 480 2.55 21.16 23.01
N LYS A 481 3.77 20.95 22.51
CA LYS A 481 4.83 20.20 23.19
C LYS A 481 6.18 20.94 23.21
N PRO A 482 6.26 22.15 23.79
CA PRO A 482 7.49 22.94 23.80
C PRO A 482 8.67 22.20 24.45
N GLN A 483 8.40 21.29 25.39
CA GLN A 483 9.40 20.46 26.06
C GLN A 483 10.21 19.55 25.12
N LEU A 484 9.70 19.25 23.92
CA LEU A 484 10.45 18.47 22.92
C LEU A 484 11.55 19.29 22.24
N PHE A 485 11.50 20.62 22.36
CA PHE A 485 12.34 21.56 21.63
C PHE A 485 13.20 22.44 22.56
N GLU A 486 13.24 22.11 23.85
CA GLU A 486 14.04 22.83 24.84
C GLU A 486 15.53 22.79 24.48
N ALA A 487 16.16 23.97 24.54
CA ALA A 487 17.60 24.08 24.35
C ALA A 487 18.34 23.44 25.53
N GLY A 488 19.30 22.56 25.25
CA GLY A 488 20.15 21.95 26.28
C GLY A 488 19.66 20.60 26.83
N TYR A 489 18.72 19.92 26.16
CA TYR A 489 18.36 18.53 26.51
C TYR A 489 19.61 17.63 26.46
N ASP A 490 20.00 17.07 27.60
CA ASP A 490 21.15 16.17 27.72
C ASP A 490 20.70 14.71 27.73
N TYR A 491 20.97 14.01 26.62
CA TYR A 491 20.68 12.58 26.50
C TYR A 491 21.39 11.74 27.58
N ARG A 492 22.49 12.20 28.18
CA ARG A 492 23.18 11.46 29.26
C ARG A 492 22.32 11.28 30.49
N GLU A 493 21.50 12.29 30.83
CA GLU A 493 20.61 12.26 32.01
C GLU A 493 19.45 11.27 31.83
N HIS A 494 19.13 10.94 30.57
CA HIS A 494 18.01 10.08 30.19
C HIS A 494 18.45 8.73 29.60
N THR A 495 19.72 8.37 29.71
CA THR A 495 20.25 7.10 29.20
C THR A 495 21.15 6.44 30.23
N TYR A 496 21.34 5.13 30.09
CA TYR A 496 22.17 4.29 30.97
C TYR A 496 23.43 3.85 30.24
N GLU A 497 24.51 3.65 31.00
CA GLU A 497 25.77 3.13 30.48
C GLU A 497 25.60 1.72 29.91
N THR A 498 26.26 1.48 28.79
CA THR A 498 26.42 0.16 28.19
C THR A 498 27.90 -0.20 28.19
N ARG A 499 28.20 -1.49 28.22
CA ARG A 499 29.58 -1.98 28.04
C ARG A 499 29.92 -2.18 26.58
N GLN A 500 28.95 -2.71 25.83
CA GLN A 500 29.03 -2.95 24.40
C GLN A 500 27.64 -2.81 23.77
N VAL A 501 27.60 -2.27 22.57
CA VAL A 501 26.42 -2.25 21.71
C VAL A 501 26.83 -2.73 20.34
N HIS A 502 26.22 -3.79 19.84
CA HIS A 502 26.61 -4.43 18.58
C HIS A 502 25.40 -4.75 17.70
N LEU A 503 25.52 -4.53 16.39
CA LEU A 503 24.46 -4.74 15.42
C LEU A 503 24.58 -6.12 14.77
N LEU A 504 23.54 -6.94 14.99
CA LEU A 504 23.34 -8.21 14.32
C LEU A 504 22.38 -8.04 13.15
N SER A 505 22.64 -8.71 12.02
CA SER A 505 21.81 -8.56 10.81
C SER A 505 21.80 -9.79 9.92
N ASN A 506 20.69 -9.98 9.22
CA ASN A 506 20.63 -10.96 8.15
C ASN A 506 21.38 -10.51 6.88
N PRO A 507 21.72 -11.44 5.97
CA PRO A 507 22.13 -11.10 4.62
C PRO A 507 21.14 -10.13 3.95
N ILE A 508 21.64 -9.15 3.19
CA ILE A 508 20.82 -8.05 2.64
C ILE A 508 20.23 -8.34 1.25
N HIS A 509 20.47 -9.52 0.68
CA HIS A 509 19.97 -9.84 -0.67
C HIS A 509 18.48 -10.23 -0.69
N ARG A 510 17.72 -9.90 -1.73
CA ARG A 510 16.25 -10.11 -1.77
C ARG A 510 15.73 -11.56 -1.99
N TYR A 511 16.62 -12.54 -2.10
CA TYR A 511 16.27 -13.97 -2.26
C TYR A 511 16.36 -14.72 -0.94
N ALA A 512 15.95 -15.99 -0.91
CA ALA A 512 16.08 -16.85 0.26
C ALA A 512 17.53 -16.86 0.81
N LYS A 513 17.67 -16.63 2.11
CA LYS A 513 18.90 -16.30 2.83
C LYS A 513 19.26 -17.39 3.82
N GLU A 514 20.52 -17.44 4.22
CA GLU A 514 20.90 -18.17 5.43
C GLU A 514 20.28 -17.49 6.66
N PRO A 515 19.83 -18.27 7.67
CA PRO A 515 19.22 -17.75 8.89
C PRO A 515 20.29 -17.30 9.88
N VAL A 516 21.16 -16.38 9.44
CA VAL A 516 22.34 -15.90 10.18
C VAL A 516 21.92 -15.28 11.50
N LEU A 517 20.98 -14.33 11.47
CA LEU A 517 20.55 -13.61 12.67
C LEU A 517 19.86 -14.54 13.68
N PHE A 518 19.05 -15.50 13.20
CA PHE A 518 18.45 -16.51 14.07
C PHE A 518 19.52 -17.38 14.75
N TYR A 519 20.53 -17.82 13.98
CA TYR A 519 21.65 -18.59 14.51
C TYR A 519 22.42 -17.80 15.59
N GLU A 520 22.73 -16.53 15.34
CA GLU A 520 23.43 -15.65 16.28
C GLU A 520 22.62 -15.47 17.59
N ILE A 521 21.32 -15.21 17.49
CA ILE A 521 20.43 -15.13 18.68
C ILE A 521 20.47 -16.42 19.49
N MET A 522 20.38 -17.58 18.83
CA MET A 522 20.39 -18.88 19.53
C MET A 522 21.77 -19.19 20.12
N ALA A 523 22.86 -18.82 19.46
CA ALA A 523 24.22 -18.97 19.98
C ALA A 523 24.45 -18.12 21.24
N LEU A 524 23.93 -16.88 21.27
CA LEU A 524 23.94 -16.02 22.45
C LEU A 524 23.15 -16.64 23.61
N ILE A 525 21.96 -17.18 23.33
CA ILE A 525 21.14 -17.87 24.34
C ILE A 525 21.85 -19.11 24.89
N GLU A 526 22.51 -19.90 24.03
CA GLU A 526 23.18 -21.14 24.42
C GLU A 526 24.46 -20.89 25.24
N ALA A 527 25.18 -19.80 24.95
CA ALA A 527 26.39 -19.42 25.67
C ALA A 527 26.15 -19.08 27.15
N GLU A 528 24.94 -18.65 27.49
CA GLU A 528 24.58 -18.30 28.87
C GLU A 528 23.89 -19.47 29.62
N PRO A 529 24.28 -19.76 30.87
CA PRO A 529 23.64 -20.80 31.67
C PRO A 529 22.25 -20.41 32.22
N GLY A 530 21.78 -19.17 31.96
CA GLY A 530 20.63 -18.53 32.62
C GLY A 530 19.24 -18.79 32.02
N ASN A 531 18.25 -18.04 32.54
CA ASN A 531 16.83 -18.06 32.13
C ASN A 531 16.55 -16.94 31.11
N SER A 532 16.71 -17.24 29.83
CA SER A 532 16.50 -16.28 28.74
C SER A 532 15.00 -16.13 28.45
N VAL A 533 14.58 -14.92 28.08
CA VAL A 533 13.18 -14.60 27.80
C VAL A 533 13.06 -14.03 26.39
N ILE A 534 12.22 -14.66 25.57
CA ILE A 534 11.93 -14.25 24.19
C ILE A 534 10.51 -13.70 24.13
N HIS A 535 10.37 -12.48 23.66
CA HIS A 535 9.08 -11.90 23.29
C HIS A 535 9.02 -11.69 21.78
N THR A 536 7.97 -12.24 21.17
CA THR A 536 7.70 -12.16 19.72
C THR A 536 6.19 -12.01 19.50
N PRO A 537 5.70 -11.32 18.45
CA PRO A 537 4.26 -11.29 18.16
C PRO A 537 3.68 -12.69 17.92
N TYR A 538 4.47 -13.56 17.28
CA TYR A 538 4.15 -14.94 16.94
C TYR A 538 5.43 -15.72 16.61
N ALA A 539 5.34 -17.06 16.64
CA ALA A 539 6.39 -17.96 16.23
C ALA A 539 5.92 -18.90 15.10
N ILE A 540 6.61 -18.87 13.95
CA ILE A 540 6.36 -19.73 12.78
C ILE A 540 7.69 -20.37 12.39
N CYS A 541 7.96 -21.57 12.89
CA CYS A 541 9.27 -22.20 12.77
C CYS A 541 9.31 -23.31 11.71
N ASN A 542 10.47 -23.54 11.10
CA ASN A 542 10.77 -24.78 10.38
C ASN A 542 11.51 -25.77 11.28
N ASP A 543 11.81 -26.96 10.75
CA ASP A 543 12.48 -28.03 11.50
C ASP A 543 13.81 -27.60 12.12
N TYR A 544 14.63 -26.82 11.39
CA TYR A 544 15.89 -26.28 11.92
C TYR A 544 15.64 -25.35 13.11
N MET A 545 14.68 -24.42 13.00
CA MET A 545 14.37 -23.50 14.09
C MET A 545 13.83 -24.22 15.33
N TYR A 546 12.98 -25.24 15.15
CA TYR A 546 12.53 -26.09 16.26
C TYR A 546 13.70 -26.84 16.93
N GLN A 547 14.64 -27.35 16.15
CA GLN A 547 15.83 -28.04 16.67
C GLN A 547 16.71 -27.11 17.49
N GLU A 548 16.98 -25.89 17.02
CA GLU A 548 17.77 -24.92 17.78
C GLU A 548 17.07 -24.49 19.07
N LEU A 549 15.75 -24.22 19.03
CA LEU A 549 14.97 -23.95 20.23
C LEU A 549 15.02 -25.12 21.22
N SER A 550 15.02 -26.36 20.72
CA SER A 550 15.09 -27.55 21.58
C SER A 550 16.43 -27.69 22.32
N LYS A 551 17.55 -27.23 21.74
CA LYS A 551 18.84 -27.20 22.44
C LYS A 551 18.81 -26.26 23.65
N ALA A 552 18.11 -25.13 23.53
CA ALA A 552 17.92 -24.20 24.65
C ALA A 552 16.92 -24.76 25.68
N GLY A 553 15.81 -25.34 25.19
CA GLY A 553 14.81 -26.05 25.99
C GLY A 553 14.31 -25.23 27.18
N LYS A 554 14.27 -25.85 28.36
CA LYS A 554 13.72 -25.25 29.60
C LYS A 554 14.46 -24.01 30.10
N LYS A 555 15.61 -23.65 29.51
CA LYS A 555 16.33 -22.40 29.81
C LYS A 555 15.63 -21.17 29.23
N VAL A 556 14.65 -21.35 28.34
CA VAL A 556 13.99 -20.27 27.62
C VAL A 556 12.51 -20.23 27.97
N ARG A 557 12.04 -19.04 28.35
CA ARG A 557 10.62 -18.67 28.24
C ARG A 557 10.37 -17.93 26.94
N MET A 558 9.27 -18.25 26.28
CA MET A 558 8.82 -17.54 25.09
C MET A 558 7.38 -17.08 25.29
N MET A 559 7.15 -15.77 25.19
CA MET A 559 5.80 -15.20 25.14
C MET A 559 5.46 -14.77 23.71
N GLN A 560 4.26 -15.14 23.28
CA GLN A 560 3.63 -14.64 22.06
C GLN A 560 2.14 -14.37 22.29
N ASN A 561 1.45 -13.75 21.33
CA ASN A 561 0.00 -13.62 21.42
C ASN A 561 -0.69 -14.99 21.36
N SER A 562 -1.78 -15.14 22.10
CA SER A 562 -2.73 -16.22 21.83
C SER A 562 -3.27 -16.13 20.40
N ALA A 563 -3.79 -17.23 19.86
CA ALA A 563 -4.41 -17.23 18.53
C ALA A 563 -5.59 -16.25 18.42
N ALA A 564 -6.30 -16.00 19.52
CA ALA A 564 -7.42 -15.07 19.54
C ALA A 564 -6.98 -13.61 19.56
N ASN A 565 -6.00 -13.25 20.41
CA ASN A 565 -5.48 -11.90 20.56
C ASN A 565 -4.58 -11.46 19.40
N ASN A 566 -3.96 -12.40 18.68
CA ASN A 566 -3.03 -12.10 17.59
C ASN A 566 -3.73 -11.33 16.46
N GLY A 567 -3.23 -10.13 16.16
CA GLY A 567 -3.71 -9.30 15.04
C GLY A 567 -3.41 -9.89 13.66
N ASN A 568 -2.39 -10.73 13.55
CA ASN A 568 -2.06 -11.45 12.32
C ASN A 568 -2.84 -12.78 12.25
N MET A 569 -3.85 -12.81 11.37
CA MET A 569 -4.71 -13.98 11.16
C MET A 569 -3.96 -15.20 10.64
N PHE A 570 -2.90 -15.02 9.84
CA PHE A 570 -2.10 -16.12 9.32
C PHE A 570 -1.32 -16.80 10.43
N ALA A 571 -0.61 -16.00 11.22
CA ALA A 571 0.15 -16.48 12.38
C ALA A 571 -0.74 -17.16 13.42
N ALA A 572 -1.93 -16.60 13.68
CA ALA A 572 -2.90 -17.21 14.59
C ALA A 572 -3.30 -18.64 14.15
N VAL A 573 -3.50 -18.85 12.84
CA VAL A 573 -3.90 -20.16 12.29
C VAL A 573 -2.71 -21.13 12.24
N ASP A 574 -1.51 -20.66 11.90
CA ASP A 574 -0.29 -21.49 11.92
C ASP A 574 0.01 -21.98 13.34
N TYR A 575 -0.10 -21.08 14.33
CA TYR A 575 0.15 -21.40 15.72
C TYR A 575 -0.76 -22.53 16.21
N LEU A 576 -2.07 -22.47 15.95
CA LEU A 576 -3.00 -23.53 16.37
C LEU A 576 -2.67 -24.91 15.78
N ARG A 577 -2.04 -24.97 14.60
CA ARG A 577 -1.65 -26.23 13.96
C ARG A 577 -0.31 -26.75 14.45
N ASN A 578 0.58 -25.84 14.86
CA ASN A 578 1.97 -26.16 15.19
C ASN A 578 2.30 -25.96 16.68
N LYS A 579 1.30 -25.69 17.53
CA LYS A 579 1.47 -25.47 18.98
C LYS A 579 2.19 -26.65 19.63
N GLY A 580 1.77 -27.88 19.34
CA GLY A 580 2.45 -29.09 19.85
C GLY A 580 3.94 -29.10 19.53
N ARG A 581 4.33 -28.73 18.31
CA ARG A 581 5.74 -28.68 17.89
C ARG A 581 6.57 -27.63 18.65
N LEU A 582 5.97 -26.52 19.05
CA LEU A 582 6.64 -25.54 19.92
C LEU A 582 6.79 -26.10 21.34
N ILE A 583 5.75 -26.75 21.88
CA ILE A 583 5.78 -27.39 23.20
C ILE A 583 6.87 -28.48 23.23
N ASP A 584 6.98 -29.28 22.17
CA ASP A 584 7.96 -30.37 22.03
C ASP A 584 9.42 -29.90 22.08
N THR A 585 9.70 -28.61 21.84
CA THR A 585 11.05 -28.06 22.02
C THR A 585 11.47 -28.01 23.50
N GLY A 586 10.52 -28.04 24.43
CA GLY A 586 10.76 -27.97 25.86
C GLY A 586 10.96 -26.56 26.42
N ILE A 587 10.81 -25.51 25.60
CA ILE A 587 10.72 -24.13 26.08
C ILE A 587 9.42 -23.93 26.89
N GLN A 588 9.44 -22.99 27.84
CA GLN A 588 8.21 -22.61 28.53
C GLN A 588 7.45 -21.57 27.70
N LEU A 589 6.31 -21.98 27.15
CA LEU A 589 5.50 -21.18 26.24
C LEU A 589 4.40 -20.41 26.99
N LEU A 590 4.29 -19.11 26.71
CA LEU A 590 3.28 -18.21 27.28
C LEU A 590 2.41 -17.61 26.17
N GLU A 591 1.09 -17.61 26.40
CA GLU A 591 0.09 -17.04 25.49
C GLU A 591 -0.51 -15.75 26.07
N TYR A 592 -0.17 -14.62 25.47
CA TYR A 592 -0.64 -13.30 25.88
C TYR A 592 -2.08 -13.01 25.42
N GLU A 593 -2.92 -12.57 26.38
CA GLU A 593 -4.35 -12.28 26.21
C GLU A 593 -4.75 -10.90 26.77
N GLY A 594 -3.82 -9.94 26.75
CA GLY A 594 -4.05 -8.59 27.31
C GLY A 594 -5.03 -7.68 26.55
N GLY A 595 -5.74 -8.21 25.54
CA GLY A 595 -6.82 -7.51 24.82
C GLY A 595 -6.39 -6.53 23.73
N VAL A 596 -5.16 -6.04 23.79
CA VAL A 596 -4.48 -5.33 22.71
C VAL A 596 -3.46 -6.30 22.10
N SER A 597 -3.24 -6.29 20.79
CA SER A 597 -2.19 -7.13 20.20
C SER A 597 -0.83 -6.70 20.77
N TYR A 598 0.00 -7.67 21.14
CA TYR A 598 1.40 -7.46 21.48
C TYR A 598 2.26 -7.66 20.24
N HIS A 599 3.32 -6.89 20.08
CA HIS A 599 4.21 -6.96 18.92
C HIS A 599 5.67 -6.74 19.28
N GLY A 600 6.05 -6.88 20.56
CA GLY A 600 7.44 -6.79 20.96
C GLY A 600 8.32 -7.86 20.30
N LYS A 601 9.56 -7.47 20.00
CA LYS A 601 10.61 -8.28 19.34
C LYS A 601 11.90 -8.06 20.10
N SER A 602 12.00 -8.74 21.24
CA SER A 602 13.09 -8.53 22.17
C SER A 602 13.45 -9.80 22.90
N VAL A 603 14.73 -9.93 23.23
CA VAL A 603 15.27 -11.09 23.95
C VAL A 603 16.09 -10.60 25.13
N ALA A 604 15.78 -11.07 26.33
CA ALA A 604 16.66 -10.92 27.48
C ALA A 604 17.51 -12.20 27.61
N VAL A 605 18.83 -12.08 27.54
CA VAL A 605 19.79 -13.19 27.57
C VAL A 605 20.63 -13.08 28.84
N GLY A 606 20.59 -14.09 29.70
CA GLY A 606 21.27 -14.04 31.00
C GLY A 606 20.89 -12.80 31.83
N GLU A 607 21.80 -12.28 32.64
CA GLU A 607 21.53 -11.10 33.49
C GLU A 607 22.02 -9.77 32.88
N GLU A 608 22.73 -9.83 31.76
CA GLU A 608 23.49 -8.67 31.24
C GLU A 608 23.08 -8.25 29.82
N LEU A 609 22.76 -9.21 28.94
CA LEU A 609 22.59 -8.95 27.51
C LEU A 609 21.12 -8.79 27.11
N SER A 610 20.83 -7.78 26.30
CA SER A 610 19.49 -7.47 25.82
C SER A 610 19.49 -7.31 24.30
N LEU A 611 18.57 -7.96 23.59
CA LEU A 611 18.41 -7.83 22.15
C LEU A 611 17.13 -7.07 21.82
N PHE A 612 17.21 -6.07 20.95
CA PHE A 612 16.07 -5.27 20.48
C PHE A 612 16.09 -5.13 18.96
N GLY A 613 14.95 -5.24 18.28
CA GLY A 613 14.95 -5.01 16.84
C GLY A 613 13.67 -5.40 16.13
N SER A 614 13.84 -5.83 14.88
CA SER A 614 12.75 -6.07 13.94
C SER A 614 12.44 -7.56 13.72
N PHE A 615 13.31 -8.46 14.21
CA PHE A 615 13.23 -9.89 13.96
C PHE A 615 12.02 -10.53 14.68
N ASN A 616 11.06 -11.08 13.93
CA ASN A 616 10.05 -11.96 14.48
C ASN A 616 10.59 -13.39 14.55
N MET A 617 10.09 -14.21 15.47
CA MET A 617 10.49 -15.62 15.57
C MET A 617 9.84 -16.50 14.47
N ASP A 618 9.99 -16.09 13.21
CA ASP A 618 9.36 -16.72 12.05
C ASP A 618 10.36 -17.05 10.92
N MET A 619 9.92 -17.91 10.00
CA MET A 619 10.68 -18.30 8.82
C MET A 619 10.93 -17.11 7.88
N ARG A 620 10.02 -16.13 7.85
CA ARG A 620 10.15 -14.99 6.96
C ARG A 620 11.30 -14.08 7.36
N SER A 621 11.39 -13.75 8.64
CA SER A 621 12.50 -13.02 9.27
C SER A 621 13.79 -13.81 9.12
N ALA A 622 13.76 -15.12 9.36
CA ALA A 622 14.96 -15.96 9.27
C ALA A 622 15.51 -16.09 7.83
N TYR A 623 14.65 -16.25 6.82
CA TYR A 623 15.08 -16.68 5.49
C TYR A 623 14.81 -15.68 4.37
N ILE A 624 14.04 -14.61 4.55
CA ILE A 624 13.56 -13.78 3.43
C ILE A 624 13.82 -12.29 3.67
N ASP A 625 13.32 -11.76 4.78
CA ASP A 625 13.32 -10.33 5.03
C ASP A 625 14.68 -9.85 5.52
N THR A 626 14.99 -8.57 5.29
CA THR A 626 16.11 -7.94 5.99
C THR A 626 15.67 -7.73 7.42
N GLU A 627 16.53 -8.00 8.38
CA GLU A 627 16.22 -7.90 9.79
C GLU A 627 17.45 -7.44 10.55
N LEU A 628 17.21 -6.66 11.59
CA LEU A 628 18.22 -6.14 12.50
C LEU A 628 17.86 -6.51 13.94
N MET A 629 18.86 -6.88 14.73
CA MET A 629 18.78 -6.89 16.18
C MET A 629 20.00 -6.17 16.75
N LEU A 630 19.79 -5.35 17.75
CA LEU A 630 20.83 -4.67 18.49
C LEU A 630 21.09 -5.43 19.78
N ALA A 631 22.30 -5.95 19.94
CA ALA A 631 22.79 -6.55 21.16
C ALA A 631 23.34 -5.46 22.08
N VAL A 632 22.80 -5.38 23.30
CA VAL A 632 23.15 -4.35 24.29
C VAL A 632 23.57 -5.03 25.58
N ASP A 633 24.87 -4.97 25.87
CA ASP A 633 25.46 -5.43 27.14
C ASP A 633 25.33 -4.31 28.17
N SER A 634 24.33 -4.43 29.03
CA SER A 634 24.09 -3.53 30.16
C SER A 634 23.16 -4.18 31.17
N PRO A 635 23.66 -4.57 32.36
CA PRO A 635 22.83 -5.15 33.42
C PRO A 635 21.63 -4.26 33.81
N GLN A 636 21.80 -2.94 33.76
CA GLN A 636 20.76 -1.96 34.07
C GLN A 636 19.63 -2.00 33.03
N ILE A 637 19.97 -2.08 31.74
CA ILE A 637 19.00 -2.19 30.65
C ILE A 637 18.35 -3.57 30.66
N ASN A 638 19.10 -4.65 30.90
CA ASN A 638 18.55 -6.00 31.00
C ASN A 638 17.52 -6.12 32.13
N ARG A 639 17.80 -5.57 33.32
CA ARG A 639 16.81 -5.53 34.41
C ARG A 639 15.54 -4.75 34.05
N GLN A 640 15.67 -3.62 33.36
CA GLN A 640 14.52 -2.85 32.88
C GLN A 640 13.72 -3.62 31.84
N LEU A 641 14.41 -4.20 30.85
CA LEU A 641 13.82 -5.07 29.82
C LEU A 641 13.02 -6.19 30.49
N ARG A 642 13.64 -6.98 31.38
CA ARG A 642 13.00 -8.08 32.11
C ARG A 642 11.75 -7.65 32.85
N LYS A 643 11.83 -6.58 33.64
CA LYS A 643 10.67 -6.03 34.35
C LYS A 643 9.52 -5.67 33.40
N ASN A 644 9.85 -5.06 32.26
CA ASN A 644 8.86 -4.71 31.27
C ASN A 644 8.26 -5.97 30.61
N LEU A 645 9.06 -7.01 30.33
CA LEU A 645 8.56 -8.29 29.81
C LEU A 645 7.62 -8.98 30.81
N GLU A 646 8.04 -9.08 32.07
CA GLU A 646 7.25 -9.66 33.17
C GLU A 646 5.86 -9.02 33.28
N SER A 647 5.75 -7.70 33.12
CA SER A 647 4.45 -6.99 33.17
C SER A 647 3.46 -7.42 32.07
N TYR A 648 3.95 -7.94 30.94
CA TYR A 648 3.10 -8.54 29.89
C TYR A 648 2.83 -10.02 30.18
N GLU A 649 3.81 -10.75 30.70
CA GLU A 649 3.67 -12.15 31.07
C GLU A 649 2.67 -12.37 32.22
N GLU A 650 2.51 -11.40 33.12
CA GLU A 650 1.43 -11.37 34.13
C GLU A 650 0.03 -11.45 33.51
N LYS A 651 -0.10 -11.10 32.22
CA LYS A 651 -1.34 -11.16 31.42
C LYS A 651 -1.30 -12.29 30.39
N ALA A 652 -0.40 -13.25 30.55
CA ALA A 652 -0.24 -14.40 29.69
C ALA A 652 -0.54 -15.71 30.43
N ALA A 653 -1.18 -16.64 29.74
CA ALA A 653 -1.40 -17.99 30.24
C ALA A 653 -0.14 -18.84 30.00
N VAL A 654 0.23 -19.69 30.97
CA VAL A 654 1.35 -20.62 30.84
C VAL A 654 0.84 -21.92 30.24
N VAL A 655 1.36 -22.28 29.08
CA VAL A 655 0.96 -23.46 28.31
C VAL A 655 1.61 -24.71 28.91
N GLU A 656 0.81 -25.73 29.20
CA GLU A 656 1.28 -27.05 29.64
C GLU A 656 1.16 -28.07 28.50
N THR A 657 -0.01 -28.13 27.86
CA THR A 657 -0.27 -28.97 26.68
C THR A 657 -0.98 -28.14 25.60
N GLU A 658 -1.34 -28.75 24.47
CA GLU A 658 -2.07 -28.02 23.42
C GLU A 658 -3.40 -27.43 23.93
N SER A 659 -4.06 -28.11 24.88
CA SER A 659 -5.36 -27.75 25.44
C SER A 659 -5.35 -27.32 26.91
N GLU A 660 -4.26 -27.57 27.64
CA GLU A 660 -4.18 -27.31 29.08
C GLU A 660 -3.15 -26.24 29.41
N TYR A 661 -3.44 -25.49 30.48
CA TYR A 661 -2.62 -24.40 30.98
C TYR A 661 -2.32 -24.66 32.46
N SER A 662 -1.06 -24.55 32.84
CA SER A 662 -0.66 -24.65 34.25
C SER A 662 -1.00 -23.38 35.03
N TYR A 663 -1.17 -22.25 34.35
CA TYR A 663 -1.62 -20.99 34.93
C TYR A 663 -2.41 -20.15 33.92
N ILE A 664 -3.51 -19.55 34.36
CA ILE A 664 -4.27 -18.52 33.62
C ILE A 664 -4.48 -17.35 34.58
N PRO A 665 -4.12 -16.11 34.18
CA PRO A 665 -4.34 -14.93 35.03
C PRO A 665 -5.81 -14.69 35.36
N GLU A 666 -6.08 -14.19 36.56
CA GLU A 666 -7.44 -13.92 37.04
C GLU A 666 -8.15 -12.88 36.16
N GLY A 667 -9.38 -13.17 35.74
CA GLY A 667 -10.16 -12.31 34.85
C GLY A 667 -9.84 -12.43 33.34
N ILE A 668 -8.85 -13.24 32.97
CA ILE A 668 -8.56 -13.58 31.57
C ILE A 668 -9.22 -14.92 31.24
N SER A 669 -10.19 -14.91 30.31
CA SER A 669 -10.70 -16.13 29.69
C SER A 669 -10.08 -16.32 28.33
N GLN A 670 -9.75 -17.58 28.00
CA GLN A 670 -9.30 -17.96 26.66
C GLN A 670 -10.39 -17.59 25.66
N LYS A 671 -10.09 -16.65 24.76
CA LYS A 671 -11.08 -16.17 23.80
C LYS A 671 -11.23 -17.19 22.68
N GLU A 672 -12.47 -17.45 22.28
CA GLU A 672 -12.68 -18.21 21.05
C GLU A 672 -12.19 -17.42 19.83
N LEU A 673 -11.70 -18.16 18.83
CA LEU A 673 -11.42 -17.61 17.52
C LEU A 673 -12.67 -16.93 16.95
N SER A 674 -12.51 -15.70 16.46
CA SER A 674 -13.58 -15.04 15.72
C SER A 674 -14.08 -15.90 14.55
N GLY A 675 -15.36 -15.77 14.18
CA GLY A 675 -15.94 -16.52 13.06
C GLY A 675 -15.17 -16.34 11.74
N LYS A 676 -14.57 -15.16 11.54
CA LYS A 676 -13.67 -14.89 10.39
C LYS A 676 -12.42 -15.76 10.43
N LYS A 677 -11.74 -15.85 11.58
CA LYS A 677 -10.55 -16.70 11.76
C LYS A 677 -10.89 -18.18 11.60
N LYS A 678 -12.03 -18.65 12.14
CA LYS A 678 -12.51 -20.04 11.98
C LYS A 678 -12.76 -20.38 10.50
N ALA A 679 -13.46 -19.53 9.77
CA ALA A 679 -13.70 -19.72 8.34
C ALA A 679 -12.37 -19.71 7.56
N PHE A 680 -11.49 -18.75 7.85
CA PHE A 680 -10.18 -18.66 7.22
C PHE A 680 -9.33 -19.92 7.43
N GLN A 681 -9.28 -20.44 8.66
CA GLN A 681 -8.61 -21.70 9.00
C GLN A 681 -9.18 -22.89 8.21
N PHE A 682 -10.51 -23.00 8.12
CA PHE A 682 -11.18 -24.09 7.41
C PHE A 682 -10.87 -24.09 5.90
N PHE A 683 -10.95 -22.92 5.25
CA PHE A 683 -10.78 -22.84 3.79
C PHE A 683 -9.32 -22.79 3.33
N LEU A 684 -8.43 -22.14 4.09
CA LEU A 684 -7.07 -21.85 3.63
C LEU A 684 -5.98 -22.58 4.42
N GLY A 685 -6.27 -23.14 5.60
CA GLY A 685 -5.24 -23.64 6.49
C GLY A 685 -4.27 -24.65 5.87
N GLY A 686 -4.75 -25.59 5.04
CA GLY A 686 -3.88 -26.57 4.36
C GLY A 686 -2.97 -25.96 3.28
N ILE A 687 -3.41 -24.86 2.63
CA ILE A 687 -2.58 -24.11 1.70
C ILE A 687 -1.54 -23.30 2.47
N LEU A 688 -1.95 -22.66 3.57
CA LEU A 688 -1.07 -21.85 4.41
C LEU A 688 0.06 -22.67 5.01
N GLU A 689 -0.23 -23.89 5.46
CA GLU A 689 0.80 -24.78 6.01
C GLU A 689 1.93 -25.06 5.00
N ARG A 690 1.59 -25.20 3.72
CA ARG A 690 2.60 -25.40 2.65
C ARG A 690 3.33 -24.12 2.26
N LEU A 691 2.76 -22.96 2.56
CA LEU A 691 3.28 -21.65 2.21
C LEU A 691 3.72 -20.84 3.43
N ARG A 692 3.84 -21.48 4.60
CA ARG A 692 4.10 -20.82 5.88
C ARG A 692 5.42 -20.05 5.92
N PHE A 693 6.36 -20.39 5.03
CA PHE A 693 7.63 -19.69 4.88
C PHE A 693 7.49 -18.29 4.26
N LEU A 694 6.36 -17.97 3.63
CA LEU A 694 6.06 -16.65 3.07
C LEU A 694 5.27 -15.76 4.03
N LEU A 695 4.74 -16.35 5.09
CA LEU A 695 3.87 -15.73 6.10
C LEU A 695 4.72 -15.23 7.26
#